data_AF-A0A182YDB7-F1
#
_entry.id   AF-A0A182YDB7-F1
#
_cell.length_a   1.000
_cell.length_b   1.000
_cell.length_c   1.000
_cell.angle_alpha   90.00
_cell.angle_beta   90.00
_cell.angle_gamma   90.00
#
_symmetry.space_group_name_H-M   'P 1'
#
loop_
_entity.id
_entity.type
_entity.pdbx_description
1 polymer ?
#
loop_
_entity_poly.entity_id
_entity_poly.type
_entity_poly.pdbx_seq_one_letter_code
_entity_poly.pdbx_strand_id
1 'polypeptide(L)'
;MASTGVVGLFVCLLAVLSSGLVQAKLTRYDNYRVYKLSIERVEQLELLQLIEQFPDGYAFLSDPVHLNSTVKLVVPPHKLGEFEELNSKYSLKGEIAFPNLQTVIDGQLRGRREAFGWTAYHPLEDIYAWLDTLVEQYPDVVTPIVVGETYEGRQIRGVKVSYKEGNPAVFTEGTIHAREWISAATVTFVLNELLTSQDEAVRNAAENYDWYVVPVANPDGYVYTHTTTRLWRKTRSRQNVLCYGVDPNRNWDYKFNQGGTSTIPCSDTFSGPAPFSEIETRTLSAYIATIPNLSTYLDFHSSGQLLMVPYGHTREPLDNYYELMEIGTKAAAKLEQRHGSRYQFVLVCVALALIGATVAEKARYDNYRVYRVRIQTEQQLELLQAIEQYPDGYRFWSDPVKVGTEVQLVVPPHKRGHFSEMRAKVGLRAQLQIANLQDQIDLEARPSLRKETFGWTAYYRTDVIYAWLDSLVESYPGIVTPLNVGNSFEGRPIKGVKVSYKAGNKGVFLESLIHAREWVSGATVTWVLNELLTSSDPKVRYIAENYDWYVFPVTNPDGYEYTHTTDRQWRKTRSEVSILCRGADPNRNWGYNFMQGGASSVPCSDTFAGPSAFSEIETRQLSNFISSLDNLSTYLAFHSYTQLLLVPYGHTTARLDNYDETIAIGTKAINKLRERYGTTYRIGNIAEAIYVASGGSIDWVKGVHQIPLVYAYELRDLGQYGFVLPPEQIIPTAEETLDSIIVILEEGANYGYH
;
A
#
# COMPACT_ATOMS: atom_id res chain seq x y z
N MET A 1 26.23 -76.91 9.12
CA MET A 1 25.86 -77.15 7.70
C MET A 1 24.34 -77.06 7.64
N ALA A 2 23.66 -76.15 6.96
CA ALA A 2 24.01 -75.00 6.12
C ALA A 2 22.88 -73.95 6.32
N SER A 3 23.22 -72.67 6.24
CA SER A 3 22.29 -71.55 6.37
C SER A 3 22.06 -70.86 5.02
N THR A 4 20.79 -70.63 4.69
CA THR A 4 20.27 -69.57 3.80
C THR A 4 18.90 -69.24 4.42
N GLY A 5 18.64 -68.10 5.07
CA GLY A 5 18.78 -66.72 4.62
C GLY A 5 17.35 -66.19 4.45
N VAL A 6 16.94 -65.14 5.19
CA VAL A 6 15.95 -64.12 4.79
C VAL A 6 15.98 -62.96 5.80
N VAL A 7 16.00 -61.77 5.22
CA VAL A 7 15.93 -60.40 5.70
C VAL A 7 14.76 -60.13 6.65
N GLY A 8 14.96 -59.32 7.69
CA GLY A 8 13.88 -58.79 8.52
C GLY A 8 14.29 -57.66 9.48
N LEU A 9 13.61 -56.51 9.32
CA LEU A 9 13.43 -55.38 10.23
C LEU A 9 14.64 -54.48 10.59
N PHE A 10 14.75 -53.36 9.88
CA PHE A 10 15.22 -52.10 10.47
C PHE A 10 14.00 -51.19 10.70
N VAL A 11 13.61 -51.03 11.98
CA VAL A 11 12.64 -50.03 12.42
C VAL A 11 13.41 -48.73 12.64
N CYS A 12 13.29 -47.79 11.69
CA CYS A 12 13.66 -46.40 11.94
C CYS A 12 12.43 -45.65 12.48
N LEU A 13 12.48 -45.29 13.76
CA LEU A 13 11.70 -44.18 14.30
C LEU A 13 12.07 -42.91 13.53
N LEU A 14 11.22 -42.50 12.59
CA LEU A 14 11.20 -41.12 12.10
C LEU A 14 10.13 -40.37 12.87
N ALA A 15 10.60 -39.44 13.69
CA ALA A 15 9.81 -38.47 14.41
C ALA A 15 8.78 -37.82 13.48
N VAL A 16 7.51 -37.88 13.89
CA VAL A 16 6.44 -37.03 13.37
C VAL A 16 6.79 -35.60 13.78
N LEU A 17 7.60 -34.92 12.97
CA LEU A 17 7.57 -33.47 12.87
C LEU A 17 6.29 -33.14 12.14
N SER A 18 5.19 -33.02 12.88
CA SER A 18 4.01 -32.30 12.44
C SER A 18 4.41 -30.83 12.30
N SER A 19 5.06 -30.48 11.19
CA SER A 19 5.04 -29.11 10.71
C SER A 19 3.57 -28.78 10.50
N GLY A 20 3.00 -28.01 11.42
CA GLY A 20 1.69 -27.41 11.21
C GLY A 20 1.77 -26.58 9.93
N LEU A 21 1.32 -27.16 8.83
CA LEU A 21 0.93 -26.42 7.64
C LEU A 21 -0.18 -25.48 8.11
N VAL A 22 0.21 -24.25 8.45
CA VAL A 22 -0.73 -23.16 8.61
C VAL A 22 -1.39 -23.03 7.24
N GLN A 23 -2.56 -23.64 7.08
CA GLN A 23 -3.37 -23.46 5.89
C GLN A 23 -3.62 -21.95 5.79
N ALA A 24 -2.98 -21.31 4.80
CA ALA A 24 -3.06 -19.87 4.65
C ALA A 24 -4.54 -19.52 4.50
N LYS A 25 -5.12 -18.84 5.50
CA LYS A 25 -6.50 -18.37 5.40
C LYS A 25 -6.60 -17.44 4.19
N LEU A 26 -7.61 -17.69 3.35
CA LEU A 26 -7.97 -16.82 2.22
C LEU A 26 -7.92 -15.35 2.63
N THR A 27 -7.33 -14.55 1.75
CA THR A 27 -7.31 -13.10 1.86
C THR A 27 -8.73 -12.56 2.07
N ARG A 28 -8.88 -11.60 2.99
CA ARG A 28 -10.14 -10.91 3.26
C ARG A 28 -10.14 -9.47 2.75
N TYR A 29 -11.32 -9.01 2.38
CA TYR A 29 -11.66 -7.69 1.85
C TYR A 29 -12.70 -7.00 2.74
N ASP A 30 -12.59 -7.17 4.06
CA ASP A 30 -13.51 -6.56 5.02
C ASP A 30 -13.48 -5.03 4.89
N ASN A 31 -14.67 -4.43 4.76
CA ASN A 31 -14.87 -2.98 4.60
C ASN A 31 -14.31 -2.37 3.30
N TYR A 32 -13.85 -3.19 2.35
CA TYR A 32 -13.51 -2.69 1.01
C TYR A 32 -14.80 -2.28 0.32
N ARG A 33 -14.86 -1.04 -0.16
CA ARG A 33 -16.02 -0.50 -0.84
C ARG A 33 -15.88 -0.66 -2.33
N VAL A 34 -16.96 -1.04 -2.99
CA VAL A 34 -17.04 -1.04 -4.44
C VAL A 34 -17.88 0.13 -4.87
N TYR A 35 -17.25 1.10 -5.51
CA TYR A 35 -17.91 2.23 -6.13
C TYR A 35 -18.21 1.91 -7.60
N LYS A 36 -19.41 2.23 -8.06
CA LYS A 36 -19.79 2.21 -9.46
C LYS A 36 -19.79 3.65 -9.97
N LEU A 37 -18.76 4.01 -10.73
CA LEU A 37 -18.48 5.38 -11.15
C LEU A 37 -18.78 5.56 -12.64
N SER A 38 -19.50 6.62 -13.00
CA SER A 38 -19.72 7.02 -14.40
C SER A 38 -18.58 7.91 -14.88
N ILE A 39 -18.07 7.62 -16.08
CA ILE A 39 -17.00 8.38 -16.72
C ILE A 39 -17.63 9.33 -17.74
N GLU A 40 -17.76 10.61 -17.40
CA GLU A 40 -18.43 11.60 -18.26
C GLU A 40 -17.43 12.55 -18.94
N ARG A 41 -16.25 12.73 -18.35
CA ARG A 41 -15.23 13.68 -18.80
C ARG A 41 -13.88 13.02 -19.00
N VAL A 42 -13.07 13.59 -19.90
CA VAL A 42 -11.73 13.07 -20.24
C VAL A 42 -10.84 13.02 -19.00
N GLU A 43 -10.88 14.03 -18.14
CA GLU A 43 -10.06 14.10 -16.94
C GLU A 43 -10.43 13.00 -15.91
N GLN A 44 -11.69 12.54 -15.92
CA GLN A 44 -12.13 11.42 -15.08
C GLN A 44 -11.60 10.09 -15.61
N LEU A 45 -11.64 9.91 -16.94
CA LEU A 45 -11.09 8.73 -17.60
C LEU A 45 -9.59 8.63 -17.35
N GLU A 46 -8.86 9.73 -17.55
CA GLU A 46 -7.42 9.81 -17.33
C GLU A 46 -7.06 9.52 -15.87
N LEU A 47 -7.80 10.08 -14.91
CA LEU A 47 -7.61 9.77 -13.49
C LEU A 47 -7.78 8.29 -13.20
N LEU A 48 -8.87 7.68 -13.67
CA LEU A 48 -9.17 6.27 -13.38
C LEU A 48 -8.16 5.33 -14.04
N GLN A 49 -7.73 5.64 -15.27
CA GLN A 49 -6.65 4.91 -15.95
C GLN A 49 -5.31 5.06 -15.22
N LEU A 50 -5.04 6.24 -14.65
CA LEU A 50 -3.86 6.45 -13.82
C LEU A 50 -3.93 5.58 -12.56
N ILE A 51 -5.06 5.54 -11.85
CA ILE A 51 -5.26 4.67 -10.68
C ILE A 51 -5.07 3.19 -11.06
N GLU A 52 -5.54 2.74 -12.22
CA GLU A 52 -5.38 1.36 -12.69
C GLU A 52 -3.90 0.98 -12.95
N GLN A 53 -3.12 1.95 -13.43
CA GLN A 53 -1.70 1.74 -13.72
C GLN A 53 -0.83 1.69 -12.46
N PHE A 54 -1.22 2.40 -11.39
CA PHE A 54 -0.45 2.51 -10.15
C PHE A 54 -0.99 1.54 -9.06
N PRO A 55 -0.29 0.42 -8.80
CA PRO A 55 -0.72 -0.55 -7.79
C PRO A 55 -0.55 0.03 -6.38
N ASP A 56 -1.63 0.60 -5.85
CA ASP A 56 -1.69 1.18 -4.51
C ASP A 56 -2.93 0.69 -3.74
N GLY A 57 -3.24 -0.60 -3.89
CA GLY A 57 -4.34 -1.28 -3.21
C GLY A 57 -5.74 -1.10 -3.82
N TYR A 58 -5.92 -0.18 -4.78
CA TYR A 58 -7.13 -0.11 -5.61
C TYR A 58 -7.23 -1.33 -6.53
N ALA A 59 -8.45 -1.78 -6.84
CA ALA A 59 -8.66 -2.83 -7.84
C ALA A 59 -9.88 -2.53 -8.72
N PHE A 60 -9.77 -2.75 -10.02
CA PHE A 60 -10.85 -2.54 -10.97
C PHE A 60 -11.58 -3.86 -11.25
N LEU A 61 -12.90 -3.90 -11.06
CA LEU A 61 -13.77 -5.04 -11.44
C LEU A 61 -14.34 -4.90 -12.86
N SER A 62 -14.24 -3.71 -13.43
CA SER A 62 -14.39 -3.41 -14.85
C SER A 62 -13.35 -2.34 -15.21
N ASP A 63 -12.83 -2.37 -16.43
CA ASP A 63 -11.70 -1.52 -16.84
C ASP A 63 -12.21 -0.11 -17.27
N PRO A 64 -11.51 1.00 -16.95
CA PRO A 64 -11.87 2.36 -17.34
C PRO A 64 -11.43 2.65 -18.79
N VAL A 65 -12.23 2.22 -19.77
CA VAL A 65 -11.81 2.23 -21.19
C VAL A 65 -12.24 3.48 -21.96
N HIS A 66 -13.46 3.96 -21.80
CA HIS A 66 -14.02 5.03 -22.63
C HIS A 66 -15.01 5.92 -21.88
N LEU A 67 -15.23 7.13 -22.40
CA LEU A 67 -16.27 8.04 -21.94
C LEU A 67 -17.66 7.41 -22.07
N ASN A 68 -18.59 7.88 -21.25
CA ASN A 68 -19.96 7.40 -21.12
C ASN A 68 -20.08 5.93 -20.71
N SER A 69 -19.06 5.39 -20.06
CA SER A 69 -19.07 4.06 -19.46
C SER A 69 -19.17 4.12 -17.94
N THR A 70 -19.45 2.98 -17.32
CA THR A 70 -19.42 2.84 -15.86
C THR A 70 -18.31 1.88 -15.45
N VAL A 71 -17.56 2.25 -14.42
CA VAL A 71 -16.46 1.46 -13.88
C VAL A 71 -16.77 1.02 -12.45
N LYS A 72 -16.43 -0.22 -12.08
CA LYS A 72 -16.53 -0.71 -10.71
C LYS A 72 -15.14 -0.71 -10.06
N LEU A 73 -14.91 0.27 -9.19
CA LEU A 73 -13.65 0.47 -8.48
C LEU A 73 -13.77 -0.06 -7.05
N VAL A 74 -12.88 -0.97 -6.66
CA VAL A 74 -12.68 -1.40 -5.29
C VAL A 74 -11.71 -0.43 -4.61
N VAL A 75 -12.18 0.24 -3.56
CA VAL A 75 -11.39 1.18 -2.75
C VAL A 75 -11.09 0.54 -1.39
N PRO A 76 -9.81 0.38 -1.01
CA PRO A 76 -9.44 -0.18 0.28
C PRO A 76 -9.75 0.81 1.43
N PRO A 77 -10.05 0.33 2.65
CA PRO A 77 -10.44 1.19 3.78
C PRO A 77 -9.45 2.32 4.12
N HIS A 78 -8.15 2.08 3.97
CA HIS A 78 -7.12 3.09 4.26
C HIS A 78 -7.02 4.19 3.18
N LYS A 79 -7.62 3.99 2.01
CA LYS A 79 -7.65 4.96 0.90
C LYS A 79 -8.97 5.71 0.77
N LEU A 80 -9.97 5.42 1.61
CA LEU A 80 -11.29 6.05 1.50
C LEU A 80 -11.21 7.59 1.57
N GLY A 81 -10.46 8.14 2.52
CA GLY A 81 -10.29 9.58 2.65
C GLY A 81 -9.64 10.22 1.41
N GLU A 82 -8.54 9.63 0.92
CA GLU A 82 -7.85 10.07 -0.30
C GLU A 82 -8.77 9.97 -1.54
N PHE A 83 -9.53 8.87 -1.64
CA PHE A 83 -10.49 8.68 -2.72
C PHE A 83 -11.63 9.71 -2.69
N GLU A 84 -12.13 10.08 -1.51
CA GLU A 84 -13.15 11.14 -1.37
C GLU A 84 -12.60 12.53 -1.78
N GLU A 85 -11.31 12.81 -1.54
CA GLU A 85 -10.65 14.03 -2.04
C GLU A 85 -10.60 14.03 -3.58
N LEU A 86 -10.18 12.91 -4.19
CA LEU A 86 -10.17 12.74 -5.65
C LEU A 86 -11.59 12.83 -6.23
N ASN A 87 -12.55 12.17 -5.58
CA ASN A 87 -13.96 12.22 -5.95
C ASN A 87 -14.48 13.66 -5.95
N SER A 88 -14.19 14.42 -4.89
CA SER A 88 -14.58 15.83 -4.77
C SER A 88 -13.93 16.69 -5.85
N LYS A 89 -12.61 16.52 -6.09
CA LYS A 89 -11.83 17.29 -7.06
C LYS A 89 -12.26 17.03 -8.51
N TYR A 90 -12.54 15.77 -8.86
CA TYR A 90 -12.89 15.35 -10.22
C TYR A 90 -14.38 15.12 -10.43
N SER A 91 -15.19 15.39 -9.40
CA SER A 91 -16.64 15.20 -9.39
C SER A 91 -17.03 13.81 -9.92
N LEU A 92 -16.43 12.75 -9.37
CA LEU A 92 -16.69 11.37 -9.83
C LEU A 92 -18.11 10.98 -9.44
N LYS A 93 -19.02 10.95 -10.41
CA LYS A 93 -20.40 10.54 -10.14
C LYS A 93 -20.43 9.04 -9.94
N GLY A 94 -20.85 8.57 -8.77
CA GLY A 94 -21.03 7.15 -8.56
C GLY A 94 -21.79 6.80 -7.31
N GLU A 95 -22.25 5.55 -7.29
CA GLU A 95 -22.96 4.95 -6.16
C GLU A 95 -22.10 3.87 -5.51
N ILE A 96 -22.27 3.65 -4.21
CA ILE A 96 -21.68 2.51 -3.53
C ILE A 96 -22.46 1.26 -3.95
N ALA A 97 -21.86 0.44 -4.82
CA ALA A 97 -22.43 -0.84 -5.22
C ALA A 97 -22.39 -1.84 -4.07
N PHE A 98 -21.27 -1.89 -3.33
CA PHE A 98 -21.13 -2.73 -2.15
C PHE A 98 -20.36 -1.98 -1.05
N PRO A 99 -20.93 -1.80 0.15
CA PRO A 99 -20.22 -1.18 1.26
C PRO A 99 -19.16 -2.10 1.88
N ASN A 100 -19.28 -3.41 1.66
CA ASN A 100 -18.31 -4.41 2.12
C ASN A 100 -18.22 -5.56 1.09
N LEU A 101 -17.14 -5.56 0.31
CA LEU A 101 -16.87 -6.57 -0.71
C LEU A 101 -16.78 -8.00 -0.12
N GLN A 102 -16.31 -8.15 1.12
CA GLN A 102 -16.17 -9.48 1.74
C GLN A 102 -17.52 -10.19 1.85
N THR A 103 -18.61 -9.48 2.12
CA THR A 103 -19.95 -10.08 2.19
C THR A 103 -20.37 -10.71 0.87
N VAL A 104 -20.00 -10.08 -0.25
CA VAL A 104 -20.28 -10.60 -1.60
C VAL A 104 -19.44 -11.85 -1.87
N ILE A 105 -18.15 -11.82 -1.52
CA ILE A 105 -17.24 -12.96 -1.66
C ILE A 105 -17.71 -14.14 -0.81
N ASP A 106 -18.06 -13.92 0.45
CA ASP A 106 -18.56 -14.96 1.35
C ASP A 106 -19.85 -15.60 0.79
N GLY A 107 -20.72 -14.80 0.15
CA GLY A 107 -21.90 -15.30 -0.54
C GLY A 107 -21.58 -16.27 -1.69
N GLN A 108 -20.56 -15.97 -2.50
CA GLN A 108 -20.11 -16.84 -3.61
C GLN A 108 -19.56 -18.19 -3.14
N LEU A 109 -19.07 -18.29 -1.90
CA LEU A 109 -18.43 -19.48 -1.36
C LEU A 109 -19.39 -20.46 -0.66
N ARG A 110 -20.64 -20.04 -0.34
CA ARG A 110 -21.58 -20.80 0.51
C ARG A 110 -22.18 -22.08 -0.13
N GLY A 111 -21.89 -22.39 -1.40
CA GLY A 111 -22.47 -23.54 -2.14
C GLY A 111 -21.52 -24.68 -2.53
N ARG A 112 -20.25 -24.69 -2.08
CA ARG A 112 -19.19 -25.61 -2.57
C ARG A 112 -19.29 -27.10 -2.17
N ARG A 113 -20.45 -27.62 -1.77
CA ARG A 113 -20.58 -29.02 -1.28
C ARG A 113 -21.50 -29.91 -2.12
N GLU A 114 -21.85 -29.49 -3.33
CA GLU A 114 -22.68 -30.28 -4.24
C GLU A 114 -21.84 -30.97 -5.33
N ALA A 115 -22.41 -31.97 -6.01
CA ALA A 115 -21.85 -32.55 -7.24
C ALA A 115 -21.61 -31.46 -8.30
N PHE A 116 -20.75 -31.74 -9.30
CA PHE A 116 -20.48 -30.78 -10.38
C PHE A 116 -21.79 -30.28 -11.02
N GLY A 117 -21.90 -28.97 -11.20
CA GLY A 117 -23.11 -28.29 -11.67
C GLY A 117 -22.94 -26.78 -11.69
N TRP A 118 -23.98 -26.03 -12.06
CA TRP A 118 -23.89 -24.59 -12.33
C TRP A 118 -24.50 -23.69 -11.24
N THR A 119 -24.68 -24.23 -10.04
CA THR A 119 -25.13 -23.50 -8.82
C THR A 119 -23.96 -22.97 -7.99
N ALA A 120 -22.72 -23.35 -8.32
CA ALA A 120 -21.50 -22.94 -7.61
C ALA A 120 -20.30 -22.80 -8.57
N TYR A 121 -19.26 -22.08 -8.12
CA TYR A 121 -17.98 -22.00 -8.82
C TYR A 121 -17.02 -23.06 -8.26
N HIS A 122 -16.53 -23.92 -9.15
CA HIS A 122 -15.76 -25.12 -8.81
C HIS A 122 -14.25 -24.87 -8.81
N PRO A 123 -13.49 -25.45 -7.88
CA PRO A 123 -12.03 -25.57 -7.99
C PRO A 123 -11.58 -26.22 -9.30
N LEU A 124 -10.32 -25.98 -9.70
CA LEU A 124 -9.74 -26.52 -10.93
C LEU A 124 -9.87 -28.04 -11.03
N GLU A 125 -9.55 -28.75 -9.94
CA GLU A 125 -9.56 -30.21 -9.89
C GLU A 125 -10.96 -30.78 -10.13
N ASP A 126 -12.01 -30.12 -9.63
CA ASP A 126 -13.39 -30.55 -9.83
C ASP A 126 -13.84 -30.35 -11.28
N ILE A 127 -13.40 -29.27 -11.93
CA ILE A 127 -13.61 -29.05 -13.37
C ILE A 127 -12.91 -30.14 -14.18
N TYR A 128 -11.66 -30.47 -13.84
CA TYR A 128 -10.88 -31.48 -14.56
C TYR A 128 -11.43 -32.89 -14.35
N ALA A 129 -11.80 -33.25 -13.13
CA ALA A 129 -12.48 -34.51 -12.86
C ALA A 129 -13.79 -34.62 -13.66
N TRP A 130 -14.57 -33.54 -13.76
CA TRP A 130 -15.77 -33.53 -14.58
C TRP A 130 -15.47 -33.72 -16.08
N LEU A 131 -14.44 -33.07 -16.64
CA LEU A 131 -14.02 -33.31 -18.02
C LEU A 131 -13.65 -34.78 -18.25
N ASP A 132 -12.94 -35.41 -17.30
CA ASP A 132 -12.60 -36.84 -17.35
C ASP A 132 -13.87 -37.72 -17.40
N THR A 133 -14.90 -37.39 -16.62
CA THR A 133 -16.19 -38.12 -16.70
C THR A 133 -16.88 -38.00 -18.05
N LEU A 134 -16.78 -36.85 -18.74
CA LEU A 134 -17.36 -36.67 -20.06
C LEU A 134 -16.63 -37.51 -21.13
N VAL A 135 -15.31 -37.62 -21.03
CA VAL A 135 -14.49 -38.46 -21.91
C VAL A 135 -14.89 -39.93 -21.76
N GLU A 136 -15.13 -40.39 -20.53
CA GLU A 136 -15.57 -41.75 -20.25
C GLU A 136 -17.02 -42.03 -20.71
N GLN A 137 -17.92 -41.05 -20.55
CA GLN A 137 -19.34 -41.20 -20.89
C GLN A 137 -19.62 -41.08 -22.39
N TYR A 138 -18.84 -40.28 -23.11
CA TYR A 138 -19.07 -39.96 -24.52
C TYR A 138 -17.81 -40.22 -25.38
N PRO A 139 -17.19 -41.42 -25.32
CA PRO A 139 -15.89 -41.68 -25.95
C PRO A 139 -15.90 -41.58 -27.48
N ASP A 140 -17.06 -41.75 -28.11
CA ASP A 140 -17.21 -41.68 -29.56
C ASP A 140 -17.20 -40.24 -30.10
N VAL A 141 -17.49 -39.25 -29.25
CA VAL A 141 -17.63 -37.84 -29.66
C VAL A 141 -16.81 -36.86 -28.84
N VAL A 142 -16.29 -37.26 -27.67
CA VAL A 142 -15.45 -36.43 -26.80
C VAL A 142 -14.04 -36.99 -26.74
N THR A 143 -13.05 -36.15 -27.08
CA THR A 143 -11.62 -36.48 -26.98
C THR A 143 -10.94 -35.52 -26.02
N PRO A 144 -10.13 -35.99 -25.04
CA PRO A 144 -9.39 -35.10 -24.16
C PRO A 144 -8.32 -34.32 -24.93
N ILE A 145 -8.13 -33.04 -24.58
CA ILE A 145 -7.05 -32.22 -25.13
C ILE A 145 -6.22 -31.59 -24.02
N VAL A 146 -4.92 -31.48 -24.26
CA VAL A 146 -3.97 -30.73 -23.43
C VAL A 146 -3.32 -29.70 -24.32
N VAL A 147 -3.62 -28.42 -24.07
CA VAL A 147 -3.11 -27.29 -24.85
C VAL A 147 -1.64 -27.01 -24.51
N GLY A 148 -1.24 -27.28 -23.27
CA GLY A 148 0.13 -27.16 -22.79
C GLY A 148 0.23 -27.13 -21.28
N GLU A 149 1.32 -26.57 -20.77
CA GLU A 149 1.59 -26.41 -19.34
C GLU A 149 1.78 -24.95 -18.96
N THR A 150 1.37 -24.60 -17.75
CA THR A 150 1.52 -23.28 -17.13
C THR A 150 2.90 -23.10 -16.49
N TYR A 151 3.20 -21.88 -16.01
CA TYR A 151 4.48 -21.60 -15.35
C TYR A 151 4.70 -22.45 -14.08
N GLU A 152 3.66 -22.72 -13.30
CA GLU A 152 3.71 -23.57 -12.11
C GLU A 152 3.50 -25.06 -12.44
N GLY A 153 3.51 -25.44 -13.72
CA GLY A 153 3.49 -26.84 -14.19
C GLY A 153 2.11 -27.51 -14.20
N ARG A 154 1.03 -26.73 -14.22
CA ARG A 154 -0.34 -27.28 -14.40
C ARG A 154 -0.66 -27.41 -15.87
N GLN A 155 -1.37 -28.47 -16.23
CA GLN A 155 -1.85 -28.62 -17.60
C GLN A 155 -2.99 -27.64 -17.89
N ILE A 156 -3.00 -27.05 -19.08
CA ILE A 156 -4.16 -26.34 -19.63
C ILE A 156 -5.02 -27.39 -20.35
N ARG A 157 -5.99 -27.95 -19.63
CA ARG A 157 -6.83 -29.07 -20.11
C ARG A 157 -8.16 -28.58 -20.70
N GLY A 158 -8.65 -29.35 -21.66
CA GLY A 158 -9.95 -29.16 -22.29
C GLY A 158 -10.46 -30.44 -22.94
N VAL A 159 -11.50 -30.33 -23.75
CA VAL A 159 -11.98 -31.44 -24.61
C VAL A 159 -12.29 -30.96 -26.02
N LYS A 160 -12.15 -31.86 -27.00
CA LYS A 160 -12.72 -31.73 -28.33
C LYS A 160 -14.04 -32.49 -28.37
N VAL A 161 -15.12 -31.85 -28.84
CA VAL A 161 -16.41 -32.48 -29.16
C VAL A 161 -16.60 -32.50 -30.67
N SER A 162 -16.76 -33.68 -31.27
CA SER A 162 -16.97 -33.83 -32.70
C SER A 162 -17.88 -35.02 -32.99
N TYR A 163 -18.96 -34.78 -33.71
CA TYR A 163 -19.90 -35.83 -34.17
C TYR A 163 -19.62 -36.28 -35.60
N LYS A 164 -18.82 -35.51 -36.34
CA LYS A 164 -18.55 -35.73 -37.77
C LYS A 164 -17.24 -35.09 -38.18
N GLU A 165 -16.41 -35.85 -38.89
CA GLU A 165 -15.14 -35.36 -39.44
C GLU A 165 -15.33 -34.25 -40.47
N GLY A 166 -14.38 -33.31 -40.50
CA GLY A 166 -14.32 -32.24 -41.50
C GLY A 166 -15.24 -31.06 -41.22
N ASN A 167 -15.95 -31.04 -40.10
CA ASN A 167 -16.73 -29.89 -39.66
C ASN A 167 -15.84 -28.65 -39.44
N PRO A 168 -16.36 -27.42 -39.64
CA PRO A 168 -15.70 -26.20 -39.20
C PRO A 168 -15.46 -26.24 -37.68
N ALA A 169 -14.30 -25.76 -37.24
CA ALA A 169 -13.91 -25.80 -35.84
C ALA A 169 -14.22 -24.49 -35.12
N VAL A 170 -14.67 -24.62 -33.86
CA VAL A 170 -14.88 -23.52 -32.92
C VAL A 170 -13.95 -23.73 -31.74
N PHE A 171 -13.09 -22.76 -31.45
CA PHE A 171 -12.32 -22.73 -30.22
C PHE A 171 -13.00 -21.81 -29.21
N THR A 172 -13.28 -22.30 -28.01
CA THR A 172 -13.92 -21.53 -26.95
C THR A 172 -13.16 -21.68 -25.65
N GLU A 173 -12.88 -20.55 -24.99
CA GLU A 173 -12.16 -20.54 -23.73
C GLU A 173 -12.78 -19.59 -22.71
N GLY A 174 -12.46 -19.85 -21.44
CA GLY A 174 -12.77 -18.95 -20.35
C GLY A 174 -11.62 -18.87 -19.36
N THR A 175 -11.73 -17.88 -18.47
CA THR A 175 -10.80 -17.68 -17.36
C THR A 175 -9.36 -17.45 -17.83
N ILE A 176 -9.17 -16.78 -18.96
CA ILE A 176 -7.88 -16.18 -19.27
C ILE A 176 -7.52 -15.14 -18.18
N HIS A 177 -8.50 -14.37 -17.69
CA HIS A 177 -8.39 -13.66 -16.41
C HIS A 177 -8.89 -14.54 -15.26
N ALA A 178 -7.99 -14.88 -14.35
CA ALA A 178 -8.23 -15.87 -13.30
C ALA A 178 -9.42 -15.56 -12.37
N ARG A 179 -9.70 -14.29 -12.11
CA ARG A 179 -10.78 -13.84 -11.21
C ARG A 179 -12.19 -14.01 -11.80
N GLU A 180 -12.32 -14.26 -13.10
CA GLU A 180 -13.59 -14.27 -13.83
C GLU A 180 -14.30 -15.63 -13.76
N TRP A 181 -14.57 -16.15 -12.55
CA TRP A 181 -15.09 -17.52 -12.34
C TRP A 181 -16.35 -17.88 -13.13
N ILE A 182 -17.19 -16.90 -13.49
CA ILE A 182 -18.39 -17.11 -14.32
C ILE A 182 -18.06 -17.52 -15.75
N SER A 183 -16.90 -17.15 -16.28
CA SER A 183 -16.46 -17.57 -17.62
C SER A 183 -16.26 -19.08 -17.69
N ALA A 184 -15.52 -19.68 -16.75
CA ALA A 184 -15.39 -21.15 -16.65
C ALA A 184 -16.76 -21.84 -16.50
N ALA A 185 -17.64 -21.31 -15.65
CA ALA A 185 -18.98 -21.86 -15.48
C ALA A 185 -19.81 -21.77 -16.78
N THR A 186 -19.69 -20.68 -17.54
CA THR A 186 -20.37 -20.50 -18.82
C THR A 186 -19.84 -21.49 -19.88
N VAL A 187 -18.52 -21.61 -19.99
CA VAL A 187 -17.87 -22.49 -20.97
C VAL A 187 -18.19 -23.96 -20.68
N THR A 188 -18.17 -24.38 -19.40
CA THR A 188 -18.58 -25.74 -19.01
C THR A 188 -20.07 -25.97 -19.22
N PHE A 189 -20.93 -24.97 -19.03
CA PHE A 189 -22.36 -25.07 -19.33
C PHE A 189 -22.61 -25.29 -20.83
N VAL A 190 -21.92 -24.53 -21.69
CA VAL A 190 -21.99 -24.72 -23.15
C VAL A 190 -21.55 -26.13 -23.51
N LEU A 191 -20.43 -26.62 -22.97
CA LEU A 191 -19.97 -27.99 -23.19
C LEU A 191 -21.01 -29.04 -22.80
N ASN A 192 -21.64 -28.88 -21.63
CA ASN A 192 -22.72 -29.77 -21.23
C ASN A 192 -23.88 -29.76 -22.23
N GLU A 193 -24.34 -28.59 -22.65
CA GLU A 193 -25.46 -28.47 -23.61
C GLU A 193 -25.12 -29.10 -24.97
N LEU A 194 -23.88 -28.99 -25.44
CA LEU A 194 -23.42 -29.66 -26.68
C LEU A 194 -23.49 -31.19 -26.60
N LEU A 195 -23.56 -31.77 -25.41
CA LEU A 195 -23.66 -33.22 -25.19
C LEU A 195 -25.08 -33.66 -24.80
N THR A 196 -25.80 -32.87 -24.00
CA THR A 196 -27.04 -33.33 -23.36
C THR A 196 -28.31 -32.67 -23.89
N SER A 197 -28.22 -31.50 -24.51
CA SER A 197 -29.41 -30.74 -24.91
C SER A 197 -30.21 -31.47 -25.99
N GLN A 198 -31.53 -31.33 -25.94
CA GLN A 198 -32.47 -31.85 -26.96
C GLN A 198 -33.04 -30.73 -27.84
N ASP A 199 -32.59 -29.48 -27.62
CA ASP A 199 -32.97 -28.34 -28.45
C ASP A 199 -32.37 -28.49 -29.86
N GLU A 200 -33.23 -28.37 -30.88
CA GLU A 200 -32.83 -28.58 -32.28
C GLU A 200 -31.70 -27.64 -32.72
N ALA A 201 -31.71 -26.39 -32.26
CA ALA A 201 -30.67 -25.42 -32.62
C ALA A 201 -29.34 -25.74 -31.92
N VAL A 202 -29.38 -26.19 -30.66
CA VAL A 202 -28.17 -26.65 -29.95
C VAL A 202 -27.62 -27.92 -30.58
N ARG A 203 -28.49 -28.87 -30.95
CA ARG A 203 -28.05 -30.10 -31.65
C ARG A 203 -27.41 -29.79 -32.99
N ASN A 204 -28.01 -28.90 -33.75
CA ASN A 204 -27.45 -28.45 -35.02
C ASN A 204 -26.04 -27.86 -34.84
N ALA A 205 -25.84 -27.02 -33.82
CA ALA A 205 -24.54 -26.44 -33.51
C ALA A 205 -23.51 -27.49 -33.05
N ALA A 206 -23.92 -28.49 -32.26
CA ALA A 206 -23.04 -29.55 -31.79
C ALA A 206 -22.66 -30.54 -32.90
N GLU A 207 -23.57 -30.88 -33.82
CA GLU A 207 -23.34 -31.90 -34.85
C GLU A 207 -22.63 -31.37 -36.10
N ASN A 208 -22.70 -30.06 -36.35
CA ASN A 208 -22.13 -29.42 -37.55
C ASN A 208 -20.84 -28.62 -37.28
N TYR A 209 -20.34 -28.61 -36.04
CA TYR A 209 -19.08 -27.94 -35.68
C TYR A 209 -18.22 -28.84 -34.79
N ASP A 210 -16.90 -28.74 -34.94
CA ASP A 210 -15.93 -29.34 -34.04
C ASP A 210 -15.59 -28.35 -32.92
N TRP A 211 -16.03 -28.63 -31.70
CA TRP A 211 -15.84 -27.73 -30.56
C TRP A 211 -14.59 -28.08 -29.76
N TYR A 212 -13.63 -27.16 -29.69
CA TYR A 212 -12.46 -27.26 -28.82
C TYR A 212 -12.72 -26.36 -27.62
N VAL A 213 -12.97 -26.98 -26.46
CA VAL A 213 -13.44 -26.30 -25.26
C VAL A 213 -12.36 -26.32 -24.18
N VAL A 214 -11.89 -25.14 -23.77
CA VAL A 214 -10.90 -24.95 -22.70
C VAL A 214 -11.50 -24.11 -21.57
N PRO A 215 -12.06 -24.73 -20.51
CA PRO A 215 -12.74 -23.99 -19.46
C PRO A 215 -11.87 -23.01 -18.66
N VAL A 216 -10.58 -23.31 -18.51
CA VAL A 216 -9.63 -22.53 -17.71
C VAL A 216 -8.32 -22.34 -18.49
N ALA A 217 -8.19 -21.20 -19.16
CA ALA A 217 -6.99 -20.84 -19.93
C ALA A 217 -5.80 -20.40 -19.04
N ASN A 218 -6.06 -19.93 -17.82
CA ASN A 218 -5.03 -19.57 -16.82
C ASN A 218 -5.18 -20.40 -15.52
N PRO A 219 -4.82 -21.71 -15.54
CA PRO A 219 -4.97 -22.60 -14.37
C PRO A 219 -4.27 -22.12 -13.11
N ASP A 220 -3.04 -21.59 -13.21
CA ASP A 220 -2.27 -21.14 -12.05
C ASP A 220 -2.92 -19.96 -11.35
N GLY A 221 -3.28 -18.94 -12.12
CA GLY A 221 -4.02 -17.79 -11.61
C GLY A 221 -5.36 -18.24 -11.01
N TYR A 222 -6.08 -19.14 -11.68
CA TYR A 222 -7.38 -19.64 -11.20
C TYR A 222 -7.25 -20.32 -9.85
N VAL A 223 -6.32 -21.26 -9.69
CA VAL A 223 -6.07 -21.92 -8.40
C VAL A 223 -5.72 -20.88 -7.32
N TYR A 224 -4.88 -19.90 -7.65
CA TYR A 224 -4.50 -18.84 -6.72
C TYR A 224 -5.70 -18.00 -6.23
N THR A 225 -6.73 -17.81 -7.07
CA THR A 225 -7.98 -17.15 -6.64
C THR A 225 -8.81 -17.97 -5.64
N HIS A 226 -8.69 -19.31 -5.69
CA HIS A 226 -9.40 -20.24 -4.81
C HIS A 226 -8.67 -20.50 -3.49
N THR A 227 -7.34 -20.36 -3.48
CA THR A 227 -6.50 -20.70 -2.31
C THR A 227 -5.94 -19.50 -1.58
N THR A 228 -5.76 -18.37 -2.27
CA THR A 228 -4.98 -17.25 -1.72
C THR A 228 -5.73 -15.93 -1.79
N THR A 229 -6.06 -15.41 -2.98
CA THR A 229 -6.68 -14.08 -3.10
C THR A 229 -7.71 -14.00 -4.23
N ARG A 230 -8.97 -13.74 -3.86
CA ARG A 230 -10.12 -13.85 -4.77
C ARG A 230 -10.04 -12.95 -6.01
N LEU A 231 -9.41 -11.78 -5.92
CA LEU A 231 -9.37 -10.80 -7.00
C LEU A 231 -8.15 -10.91 -7.93
N TRP A 232 -7.35 -11.99 -7.84
CA TRP A 232 -6.17 -12.17 -8.70
C TRP A 232 -6.54 -12.31 -10.19
N ARG A 233 -5.97 -11.44 -11.05
CA ARG A 233 -6.27 -11.40 -12.50
C ARG A 233 -5.28 -12.20 -13.35
N LYS A 234 -3.99 -12.10 -13.04
CA LYS A 234 -2.85 -12.43 -13.93
C LYS A 234 -2.46 -13.91 -13.92
N THR A 235 -1.49 -14.28 -14.77
CA THR A 235 -0.72 -15.54 -14.65
C THR A 235 0.11 -15.56 -13.34
N ARG A 236 1.01 -16.54 -13.16
CA ARG A 236 1.82 -16.69 -11.93
C ARG A 236 3.34 -16.72 -12.14
N SER A 237 3.81 -16.40 -13.35
CA SER A 237 5.24 -16.25 -13.64
C SER A 237 5.93 -15.19 -12.77
N ARG A 238 7.18 -15.41 -12.39
CA ARG A 238 7.94 -14.43 -11.59
C ARG A 238 8.43 -13.30 -12.50
N GLN A 239 8.04 -12.06 -12.21
CA GLN A 239 8.49 -10.88 -12.96
C GLN A 239 9.64 -10.15 -12.26
N ASN A 240 9.56 -9.98 -10.95
CA ASN A 240 10.68 -9.50 -10.14
C ASN A 240 10.61 -10.11 -8.71
N VAL A 241 11.24 -9.46 -7.72
CA VAL A 241 11.22 -9.93 -6.32
C VAL A 241 9.84 -9.79 -5.66
N LEU A 242 9.03 -8.82 -6.11
CA LEU A 242 7.74 -8.44 -5.54
C LEU A 242 6.55 -8.88 -6.40
N CYS A 243 6.62 -8.69 -7.71
CA CYS A 243 5.48 -8.80 -8.62
C CYS A 243 5.50 -10.15 -9.38
N TYR A 244 4.32 -10.77 -9.47
CA TYR A 244 4.08 -12.01 -10.20
C TYR A 244 2.99 -11.83 -11.24
N GLY A 245 3.10 -12.60 -12.31
CA GLY A 245 2.13 -12.70 -13.37
C GLY A 245 2.13 -11.53 -14.34
N VAL A 246 1.60 -11.83 -15.51
CA VAL A 246 1.30 -10.93 -16.62
C VAL A 246 -0.21 -11.04 -16.90
N ASP A 247 -0.84 -9.99 -17.40
CA ASP A 247 -2.19 -10.08 -17.95
C ASP A 247 -2.14 -10.92 -19.25
N PRO A 248 -2.63 -12.17 -19.24
CA PRO A 248 -2.53 -13.04 -20.42
C PRO A 248 -3.36 -12.55 -21.60
N ASN A 249 -4.39 -11.71 -21.38
CA ASN A 249 -5.17 -11.09 -22.45
C ASN A 249 -4.47 -9.83 -23.03
N ARG A 250 -3.24 -9.53 -22.59
CA ARG A 250 -2.39 -8.44 -23.13
C ARG A 250 -1.02 -8.94 -23.59
N ASN A 251 -0.78 -10.25 -23.53
CA ASN A 251 0.52 -10.87 -23.81
C ASN A 251 0.62 -11.54 -25.19
N TRP A 252 -0.24 -11.15 -26.13
CA TRP A 252 -0.25 -11.64 -27.51
C TRP A 252 0.62 -10.75 -28.41
N ASP A 253 1.16 -11.31 -29.51
CA ASP A 253 2.08 -10.62 -30.42
C ASP A 253 1.43 -9.55 -31.30
N TYR A 254 0.19 -9.77 -31.71
CA TYR A 254 -0.51 -8.83 -32.58
C TYR A 254 -0.77 -7.50 -31.86
N LYS A 255 -0.07 -6.45 -32.32
CA LYS A 255 -0.19 -5.07 -31.80
C LYS A 255 0.10 -4.98 -30.30
N PHE A 256 1.04 -5.81 -29.84
CA PHE A 256 1.52 -5.83 -28.46
C PHE A 256 1.88 -4.43 -27.94
N ASN A 257 1.36 -4.10 -26.75
CA ASN A 257 1.64 -2.86 -26.03
C ASN A 257 1.28 -1.56 -26.79
N GLN A 258 0.24 -1.58 -27.64
CA GLN A 258 -0.24 -0.39 -28.38
C GLN A 258 -1.54 0.22 -27.83
N GLY A 259 -1.99 -0.18 -26.64
CA GLY A 259 -3.13 0.42 -25.95
C GLY A 259 -3.71 -0.46 -24.85
N GLY A 260 -4.20 0.15 -23.77
CA GLY A 260 -4.87 -0.56 -22.66
C GLY A 260 -3.97 -1.54 -21.89
N THR A 261 -2.68 -1.22 -21.77
CA THR A 261 -1.64 -2.04 -21.13
C THR A 261 -0.81 -1.22 -20.15
N SER A 262 -0.18 -1.90 -19.19
CA SER A 262 0.84 -1.33 -18.29
C SER A 262 2.20 -1.98 -18.52
N THR A 263 3.27 -1.22 -18.31
CA THR A 263 4.66 -1.72 -18.25
C THR A 263 5.16 -1.92 -16.82
N ILE A 264 4.33 -1.59 -15.81
CA ILE A 264 4.65 -1.73 -14.39
C ILE A 264 4.32 -3.18 -13.96
N PRO A 265 5.31 -4.00 -13.53
CA PRO A 265 5.09 -5.43 -13.26
C PRO A 265 4.01 -5.74 -12.22
N CYS A 266 3.76 -4.85 -11.27
CA CYS A 266 2.73 -5.04 -10.23
C CYS A 266 1.32 -4.60 -10.67
N SER A 267 1.15 -3.95 -11.81
CA SER A 267 -0.17 -3.59 -12.33
C SER A 267 -0.96 -4.84 -12.77
N ASP A 268 -2.28 -4.77 -12.64
CA ASP A 268 -3.23 -5.81 -13.09
C ASP A 268 -3.24 -5.95 -14.62
N THR A 269 -2.91 -4.88 -15.35
CA THR A 269 -2.86 -4.83 -16.83
C THR A 269 -1.44 -4.92 -17.39
N PHE A 270 -0.48 -5.37 -16.57
CA PHE A 270 0.90 -5.56 -17.00
C PHE A 270 0.98 -6.55 -18.17
N SER A 271 1.39 -6.08 -19.35
CA SER A 271 1.39 -6.88 -20.59
C SER A 271 2.54 -7.87 -20.71
N GLY A 272 3.55 -7.76 -19.83
CA GLY A 272 4.75 -8.58 -19.85
C GLY A 272 5.94 -7.87 -20.51
N PRO A 273 7.16 -8.41 -20.37
CA PRO A 273 8.37 -7.81 -20.93
C PRO A 273 8.45 -7.90 -22.46
N ALA A 274 7.71 -8.83 -23.08
CA ALA A 274 7.68 -9.07 -24.51
C ALA A 274 6.38 -9.85 -24.86
N PRO A 275 5.92 -9.83 -26.14
CA PRO A 275 4.83 -10.70 -26.55
C PRO A 275 5.16 -12.17 -26.32
N PHE A 276 4.17 -12.97 -25.93
CA PHE A 276 4.30 -14.39 -25.58
C PHE A 276 5.39 -14.68 -24.52
N SER A 277 5.65 -13.71 -23.62
CA SER A 277 6.53 -13.93 -22.46
C SER A 277 5.98 -15.01 -21.53
N GLU A 278 4.66 -15.18 -21.48
CA GLU A 278 4.00 -16.22 -20.70
C GLU A 278 3.97 -17.55 -21.45
N ILE A 279 4.16 -18.65 -20.73
CA ILE A 279 4.09 -19.98 -21.34
C ILE A 279 2.64 -20.32 -21.72
N GLU A 280 1.67 -19.84 -20.95
CA GLU A 280 0.24 -20.04 -21.13
C GLU A 280 -0.25 -19.47 -22.47
N THR A 281 0.06 -18.19 -22.78
CA THR A 281 -0.36 -17.56 -24.04
C THR A 281 0.37 -18.16 -25.24
N ARG A 282 1.66 -18.47 -25.09
CA ARG A 282 2.47 -19.11 -26.12
C ARG A 282 1.95 -20.49 -26.49
N THR A 283 1.60 -21.31 -25.50
CA THR A 283 1.10 -22.66 -25.76
C THR A 283 -0.33 -22.65 -26.29
N LEU A 284 -1.19 -21.73 -25.83
CA LEU A 284 -2.51 -21.50 -26.42
C LEU A 284 -2.40 -21.13 -27.90
N SER A 285 -1.57 -20.13 -28.23
CA SER A 285 -1.32 -19.71 -29.61
C SER A 285 -0.83 -20.87 -30.49
N ALA A 286 0.17 -21.62 -30.00
CA ALA A 286 0.71 -22.78 -30.72
C ALA A 286 -0.35 -23.87 -30.95
N TYR A 287 -1.17 -24.18 -29.95
CA TYR A 287 -2.23 -25.18 -30.06
C TYR A 287 -3.35 -24.74 -31.03
N ILE A 288 -3.82 -23.50 -30.91
CA ILE A 288 -4.86 -22.94 -31.78
C ILE A 288 -4.44 -23.02 -33.26
N ALA A 289 -3.16 -22.75 -33.56
CA ALA A 289 -2.62 -22.84 -34.91
C ALA A 289 -2.63 -24.28 -35.50
N THR A 290 -2.81 -25.31 -34.67
CA THR A 290 -2.91 -26.71 -35.13
C THR A 290 -4.34 -27.16 -35.43
N ILE A 291 -5.35 -26.37 -35.06
CA ILE A 291 -6.76 -26.75 -35.21
C ILE A 291 -7.16 -26.67 -36.70
N PRO A 292 -7.52 -27.80 -37.33
CA PRO A 292 -7.95 -27.79 -38.72
C PRO A 292 -9.31 -27.09 -38.85
N ASN A 293 -9.51 -26.36 -39.95
CA ASN A 293 -10.78 -25.68 -40.27
C ASN A 293 -11.30 -24.73 -39.19
N LEU A 294 -10.43 -24.11 -38.37
CA LEU A 294 -10.84 -23.12 -37.37
C LEU A 294 -11.56 -21.94 -38.04
N SER A 295 -12.85 -21.80 -37.75
CA SER A 295 -13.70 -20.75 -38.31
C SER A 295 -14.15 -19.73 -37.27
N THR A 296 -14.06 -20.06 -35.97
CA THR A 296 -14.60 -19.22 -34.91
C THR A 296 -13.78 -19.34 -33.62
N TYR A 297 -13.49 -18.21 -33.00
CA TYR A 297 -12.86 -18.10 -31.69
C TYR A 297 -13.80 -17.32 -30.76
N LEU A 298 -14.11 -17.89 -29.58
CA LEU A 298 -14.96 -17.28 -28.56
C LEU A 298 -14.20 -17.19 -27.23
N ASP A 299 -13.98 -15.98 -26.75
CA ASP A 299 -13.45 -15.71 -25.41
C ASP A 299 -14.56 -15.25 -24.45
N PHE A 300 -14.65 -15.87 -23.28
CA PHE A 300 -15.63 -15.50 -22.27
C PHE A 300 -14.99 -14.69 -21.14
N HIS A 301 -15.48 -13.45 -20.98
CA HIS A 301 -15.02 -12.49 -19.99
C HIS A 301 -16.13 -12.02 -19.04
N SER A 302 -15.74 -11.43 -17.90
CA SER A 302 -16.64 -10.77 -16.94
C SER A 302 -15.95 -9.62 -16.17
N SER A 303 -16.49 -8.41 -16.15
CA SER A 303 -17.91 -8.05 -16.23
C SER A 303 -18.17 -6.97 -17.28
N GLY A 304 -19.40 -6.89 -17.79
CA GLY A 304 -19.78 -5.80 -18.69
C GLY A 304 -21.05 -6.01 -19.51
N GLN A 305 -21.52 -7.26 -19.67
CA GLN A 305 -22.61 -7.59 -20.61
C GLN A 305 -22.32 -7.05 -22.02
N LEU A 306 -21.09 -7.27 -22.49
CA LEU A 306 -20.63 -6.83 -23.80
C LEU A 306 -20.42 -8.06 -24.69
N LEU A 307 -20.74 -7.90 -25.98
CA LEU A 307 -20.24 -8.79 -27.03
C LEU A 307 -19.26 -7.95 -27.85
N MET A 308 -17.98 -8.32 -27.78
CA MET A 308 -16.89 -7.56 -28.39
C MET A 308 -16.38 -8.28 -29.63
N VAL A 309 -15.90 -7.50 -30.60
CA VAL A 309 -15.32 -8.02 -31.85
C VAL A 309 -13.96 -7.35 -32.08
N PRO A 310 -13.00 -8.02 -32.74
CA PRO A 310 -11.71 -7.42 -33.06
C PRO A 310 -11.85 -6.20 -33.98
N TYR A 311 -10.91 -5.25 -33.96
CA TYR A 311 -9.68 -5.24 -33.16
C TYR A 311 -9.73 -4.23 -32.02
N GLY A 312 -9.29 -4.63 -30.82
CA GLY A 312 -9.30 -3.76 -29.64
C GLY A 312 -8.21 -2.67 -29.59
N HIS A 313 -7.19 -2.73 -30.45
CA HIS A 313 -6.07 -1.75 -30.45
C HIS A 313 -6.35 -0.48 -31.26
N THR A 314 -7.42 -0.46 -32.06
CA THR A 314 -7.75 0.64 -32.96
C THR A 314 -9.26 0.87 -33.01
N ARG A 315 -9.69 2.07 -33.38
CA ARG A 315 -11.10 2.38 -33.67
C ARG A 315 -11.45 2.24 -35.15
N GLU A 316 -10.45 2.03 -36.00
CA GLU A 316 -10.66 1.80 -37.42
C GLU A 316 -11.36 0.45 -37.62
N PRO A 317 -12.49 0.41 -38.34
CA PRO A 317 -13.11 -0.85 -38.72
C PRO A 317 -12.18 -1.55 -39.72
N LEU A 318 -11.60 -2.68 -39.32
CA LEU A 318 -10.71 -3.49 -40.16
C LEU A 318 -11.39 -4.84 -40.49
N ASP A 319 -10.98 -5.44 -41.60
CA ASP A 319 -11.44 -6.76 -42.06
C ASP A 319 -12.98 -6.88 -42.17
N ASN A 320 -13.55 -8.00 -41.73
CA ASN A 320 -14.98 -8.32 -41.77
C ASN A 320 -15.78 -7.73 -40.58
N TYR A 321 -15.33 -6.59 -40.03
CA TYR A 321 -15.94 -5.94 -38.86
C TYR A 321 -17.47 -5.80 -38.95
N TYR A 322 -18.01 -5.32 -40.07
CA TYR A 322 -19.45 -5.13 -40.22
C TYR A 322 -20.25 -6.44 -40.20
N GLU A 323 -19.70 -7.52 -40.75
CA GLU A 323 -20.31 -8.86 -40.70
C GLU A 323 -20.33 -9.38 -39.26
N LEU A 324 -19.21 -9.23 -38.54
CA LEU A 324 -19.12 -9.60 -37.12
C LEU A 324 -20.10 -8.81 -36.26
N MET A 325 -20.27 -7.51 -36.53
CA MET A 325 -21.26 -6.67 -35.85
C MET A 325 -22.70 -7.12 -36.13
N GLU A 326 -23.02 -7.51 -37.36
CA GLU A 326 -24.35 -8.04 -37.70
C GLU A 326 -24.63 -9.37 -36.97
N ILE A 327 -23.68 -10.31 -37.01
CA ILE A 327 -23.76 -11.60 -36.32
C ILE A 327 -23.90 -11.37 -34.81
N GLY A 328 -23.05 -10.52 -34.24
CA GLY A 328 -23.06 -10.16 -32.83
C GLY A 328 -24.39 -9.54 -32.39
N THR A 329 -24.97 -8.65 -33.20
CA THR A 329 -26.28 -8.02 -32.91
C THR A 329 -27.39 -9.06 -32.84
N LYS A 330 -27.40 -10.04 -33.75
CA LYS A 330 -28.36 -11.15 -33.73
C LYS A 330 -28.17 -12.03 -32.48
N ALA A 331 -26.93 -12.30 -32.09
CA ALA A 331 -26.62 -13.04 -30.86
C ALA A 331 -27.09 -12.30 -29.60
N ALA A 332 -26.80 -10.99 -29.50
CA ALA A 332 -27.25 -10.15 -28.38
C ALA A 332 -28.79 -10.10 -28.26
N ALA A 333 -29.50 -10.00 -29.39
CA ALA A 333 -30.97 -10.05 -29.39
C ALA A 333 -31.52 -11.38 -28.86
N LYS A 334 -30.84 -12.51 -29.12
CA LYS A 334 -31.22 -13.82 -28.57
C LYS A 334 -30.97 -13.93 -27.07
N LEU A 335 -29.89 -13.35 -26.56
CA LEU A 335 -29.62 -13.24 -25.12
C LEU A 335 -30.71 -12.41 -24.41
N GLU A 336 -31.12 -11.29 -25.02
CA GLU A 336 -32.23 -10.48 -24.51
C GLU A 336 -33.56 -11.24 -24.53
N GLN A 337 -33.86 -11.95 -25.62
CA GLN A 337 -35.11 -12.72 -25.74
C GLN A 337 -35.27 -13.79 -24.64
N ARG A 338 -34.18 -14.46 -24.25
CA ARG A 338 -34.24 -15.60 -23.32
C ARG A 338 -34.41 -15.20 -21.86
N HIS A 339 -33.72 -14.15 -21.41
CA HIS A 339 -33.69 -13.76 -19.99
C HIS A 339 -33.80 -12.24 -19.76
N GLY A 340 -34.13 -11.44 -20.77
CA GLY A 340 -34.19 -9.97 -20.67
C GLY A 340 -32.83 -9.31 -20.48
N SER A 341 -31.73 -10.06 -20.61
CA SER A 341 -30.37 -9.56 -20.42
C SER A 341 -29.93 -8.80 -21.66
N ARG A 342 -29.83 -7.47 -21.55
CA ARG A 342 -29.37 -6.61 -22.65
C ARG A 342 -27.86 -6.63 -22.75
N TYR A 343 -27.35 -7.01 -23.92
CA TYR A 343 -25.93 -6.89 -24.28
C TYR A 343 -25.79 -5.70 -25.23
N GLN A 344 -24.88 -4.78 -24.95
CA GLN A 344 -24.73 -3.55 -25.72
C GLN A 344 -23.54 -3.64 -26.71
N PHE A 345 -23.78 -3.21 -27.95
CA PHE A 345 -22.75 -2.72 -28.87
C PHE A 345 -22.73 -1.20 -28.73
N VAL A 346 -21.66 -0.61 -28.20
CA VAL A 346 -21.75 0.74 -27.62
C VAL A 346 -21.87 1.82 -28.70
N LEU A 347 -23.05 2.44 -28.74
CA LEU A 347 -23.25 3.88 -28.55
C LEU A 347 -24.63 4.02 -27.90
N VAL A 348 -24.78 4.69 -26.74
CA VAL A 348 -25.97 5.51 -26.37
C VAL A 348 -25.96 5.98 -24.90
N CYS A 349 -26.18 7.30 -24.82
CA CYS A 349 -26.92 8.19 -23.92
C CYS A 349 -27.04 8.03 -22.39
N VAL A 350 -27.00 9.25 -21.82
CA VAL A 350 -27.08 9.78 -20.47
C VAL A 350 -28.37 9.46 -19.70
N ALA A 351 -28.23 9.25 -18.38
CA ALA A 351 -29.29 9.49 -17.40
C ALA A 351 -28.76 10.34 -16.22
N LEU A 352 -29.52 11.36 -15.86
CA LEU A 352 -29.36 12.25 -14.70
C LEU A 352 -29.86 11.56 -13.42
N ALA A 353 -29.16 11.70 -12.29
CA ALA A 353 -29.63 12.42 -11.09
C ALA A 353 -28.84 12.12 -9.79
N LEU A 354 -28.86 13.15 -8.93
CA LEU A 354 -28.63 13.23 -7.48
C LEU A 354 -27.20 13.23 -6.92
N ILE A 355 -26.81 14.42 -6.47
CA ILE A 355 -25.65 14.72 -5.64
C ILE A 355 -26.03 14.38 -4.19
N GLY A 356 -25.44 13.32 -3.65
CA GLY A 356 -25.38 13.11 -2.21
C GLY A 356 -24.15 13.86 -1.67
N ALA A 357 -24.33 14.65 -0.61
CA ALA A 357 -23.20 15.15 0.17
C ALA A 357 -22.56 13.95 0.88
N THR A 358 -21.38 13.51 0.41
CA THR A 358 -20.57 12.55 1.15
C THR A 358 -19.88 13.28 2.30
N VAL A 359 -20.05 12.76 3.52
CA VAL A 359 -19.21 13.15 4.65
C VAL A 359 -17.88 12.44 4.42
N ALA A 360 -16.79 13.20 4.33
CA ALA A 360 -15.46 12.63 4.16
C ALA A 360 -15.17 11.63 5.28
N GLU A 361 -14.93 10.37 4.92
CA GLU A 361 -14.72 9.30 5.87
C GLU A 361 -13.22 9.09 6.11
N LYS A 362 -12.85 8.93 7.38
CA LYS A 362 -11.44 8.71 7.77
C LYS A 362 -10.93 7.38 7.25
N ALA A 363 -9.66 7.35 6.87
CA ALA A 363 -8.93 6.12 6.57
C ALA A 363 -9.03 5.16 7.75
N ARG A 364 -9.36 3.90 7.46
CA ARG A 364 -9.41 2.82 8.46
C ARG A 364 -8.37 1.75 8.18
N TYR A 365 -7.82 1.20 9.26
CA TYR A 365 -6.80 0.16 9.28
C TYR A 365 -7.34 -1.15 9.88
N ASP A 366 -8.62 -1.45 9.62
CA ASP A 366 -9.29 -2.65 10.12
C ASP A 366 -8.57 -3.93 9.64
N ASN A 367 -8.14 -4.76 10.58
CA ASN A 367 -7.40 -6.01 10.36
C ASN A 367 -6.00 -5.85 9.72
N TYR A 368 -5.46 -4.63 9.67
CA TYR A 368 -4.07 -4.40 9.27
C TYR A 368 -3.17 -4.95 10.36
N ARG A 369 -2.11 -5.66 9.95
CA ARG A 369 -1.19 -6.30 10.87
C ARG A 369 0.15 -5.62 10.84
N VAL A 370 0.70 -5.33 12.01
CA VAL A 370 2.08 -4.83 12.11
C VAL A 370 2.98 -6.00 12.47
N TYR A 371 3.94 -6.27 11.60
CA TYR A 371 4.95 -7.31 11.81
C TYR A 371 6.30 -6.67 12.11
N ARG A 372 7.01 -7.21 13.10
CA ARG A 372 8.44 -7.00 13.28
C ARG A 372 9.18 -8.01 12.42
N VAL A 373 9.99 -7.54 11.50
CA VAL A 373 10.68 -8.31 10.46
C VAL A 373 12.18 -8.16 10.66
N ARG A 374 12.91 -9.26 10.80
CA ARG A 374 14.37 -9.21 10.91
C ARG A 374 15.02 -9.46 9.55
N ILE A 375 15.88 -8.56 9.13
CA ILE A 375 16.60 -8.65 7.85
C ILE A 375 17.90 -9.41 8.10
N GLN A 376 18.05 -10.59 7.49
CA GLN A 376 19.19 -11.48 7.69
C GLN A 376 20.05 -11.67 6.44
N THR A 377 19.51 -11.35 5.26
CA THR A 377 20.22 -11.52 3.98
C THR A 377 19.95 -10.33 3.06
N GLU A 378 20.85 -10.09 2.10
CA GLU A 378 20.67 -9.04 1.08
C GLU A 378 19.40 -9.26 0.25
N GLN A 379 19.07 -10.52 -0.08
CA GLN A 379 17.82 -10.85 -0.77
C GLN A 379 16.56 -10.44 0.01
N GLN A 380 16.60 -10.53 1.35
CA GLN A 380 15.51 -10.06 2.20
C GLN A 380 15.44 -8.53 2.23
N LEU A 381 16.59 -7.86 2.23
CA LEU A 381 16.67 -6.41 2.16
C LEU A 381 16.11 -5.89 0.83
N GLU A 382 16.56 -6.44 -0.30
CA GLU A 382 16.08 -6.11 -1.65
C GLU A 382 14.57 -6.30 -1.78
N LEU A 383 14.01 -7.38 -1.21
CA LEU A 383 12.56 -7.58 -1.19
C LEU A 383 11.83 -6.46 -0.43
N LEU A 384 12.31 -6.10 0.76
CA LEU A 384 11.67 -5.08 1.58
C LEU A 384 11.82 -3.68 0.97
N GLN A 385 12.97 -3.37 0.36
CA GLN A 385 13.19 -2.13 -0.38
C GLN A 385 12.31 -2.04 -1.63
N ALA A 386 12.10 -3.16 -2.34
CA ALA A 386 11.15 -3.21 -3.44
C ALA A 386 9.71 -2.95 -2.97
N ILE A 387 9.32 -3.46 -1.80
CA ILE A 387 8.02 -3.13 -1.17
C ILE A 387 7.97 -1.64 -0.83
N GLU A 388 9.03 -1.05 -0.29
CA GLU A 388 9.05 0.38 0.05
C GLU A 388 8.88 1.28 -1.20
N GLN A 389 9.47 0.85 -2.32
CA GLN A 389 9.39 1.57 -3.58
C GLN A 389 8.03 1.43 -4.27
N TYR A 390 7.39 0.26 -4.15
CA TYR A 390 6.08 -0.06 -4.75
C TYR A 390 5.13 -0.60 -3.68
N PRO A 391 4.65 0.27 -2.77
CA PRO A 391 4.01 -0.16 -1.53
C PRO A 391 2.76 -0.98 -1.73
N ASP A 392 1.94 -0.80 -2.78
CA ASP A 392 0.76 -1.66 -3.05
C ASP A 392 -0.08 -1.94 -1.77
N GLY A 393 -0.24 -0.89 -0.94
CA GLY A 393 -0.90 -0.91 0.37
C GLY A 393 -0.06 -1.33 1.59
N TYR A 394 1.17 -1.83 1.43
CA TYR A 394 2.16 -1.99 2.51
C TYR A 394 2.65 -0.63 3.01
N ARG A 395 2.98 -0.54 4.29
CA ARG A 395 3.58 0.68 4.87
C ARG A 395 4.70 0.32 5.84
N PHE A 396 5.85 0.97 5.72
CA PHE A 396 6.94 0.83 6.68
C PHE A 396 6.77 1.85 7.81
N TRP A 397 6.88 1.35 9.04
CA TRP A 397 7.06 2.21 10.22
C TRP A 397 8.53 2.49 10.51
N SER A 398 9.42 1.65 9.99
CA SER A 398 10.87 1.84 10.05
C SER A 398 11.47 1.26 8.76
N ASP A 399 12.39 1.98 8.14
CA ASP A 399 12.78 1.71 6.75
C ASP A 399 13.76 0.51 6.63
N PRO A 400 13.65 -0.32 5.57
CA PRO A 400 14.52 -1.46 5.35
C PRO A 400 15.84 -1.05 4.69
N VAL A 401 16.88 -0.78 5.51
CA VAL A 401 18.10 -0.17 4.98
C VAL A 401 19.35 -1.05 4.97
N LYS A 402 19.54 -1.94 5.95
CA LYS A 402 20.72 -2.82 5.97
C LYS A 402 20.43 -4.19 6.56
N VAL A 403 21.22 -5.18 6.17
CA VAL A 403 21.19 -6.50 6.80
C VAL A 403 21.57 -6.39 8.28
N GLY A 404 20.88 -7.17 9.13
CA GLY A 404 21.09 -7.21 10.57
C GLY A 404 20.14 -6.32 11.37
N THR A 405 19.35 -5.46 10.73
CA THR A 405 18.33 -4.64 11.39
C THR A 405 16.97 -5.34 11.46
N GLU A 406 16.09 -4.77 12.28
CA GLU A 406 14.68 -5.13 12.31
C GLU A 406 13.85 -3.97 11.80
N VAL A 407 12.78 -4.28 11.07
CA VAL A 407 11.81 -3.30 10.58
C VAL A 407 10.40 -3.64 11.00
N GLN A 408 9.57 -2.62 11.16
CA GLN A 408 8.14 -2.76 11.36
C GLN A 408 7.39 -2.51 10.05
N LEU A 409 6.66 -3.53 9.60
CA LEU A 409 5.92 -3.52 8.36
C LEU A 409 4.42 -3.68 8.65
N VAL A 410 3.64 -2.68 8.26
CA VAL A 410 2.18 -2.74 8.23
C VAL A 410 1.77 -3.48 6.96
N VAL A 411 1.08 -4.61 7.13
CA VAL A 411 0.62 -5.48 6.06
C VAL A 411 -0.90 -5.38 5.95
N PRO A 412 -1.44 -4.95 4.81
CA PRO A 412 -2.88 -4.81 4.63
C PRO A 412 -3.56 -6.18 4.50
N PRO A 413 -4.84 -6.33 4.88
CA PRO A 413 -5.57 -7.60 4.86
C PRO A 413 -5.51 -8.29 3.49
N HIS A 414 -5.68 -7.52 2.42
CA HIS A 414 -5.69 -8.01 1.04
C HIS A 414 -4.34 -8.56 0.53
N LYS A 415 -3.23 -8.28 1.23
CA LYS A 415 -1.88 -8.76 0.87
C LYS A 415 -1.35 -9.85 1.81
N ARG A 416 -2.12 -10.28 2.82
CA ARG A 416 -1.65 -11.26 3.80
C ARG A 416 -1.18 -12.58 3.19
N GLY A 417 -1.93 -13.13 2.23
CA GLY A 417 -1.55 -14.35 1.53
C GLY A 417 -0.25 -14.17 0.76
N HIS A 418 -0.14 -13.07 0.01
CA HIS A 418 1.06 -12.71 -0.74
C HIS A 418 2.28 -12.52 0.17
N PHE A 419 2.13 -11.79 1.29
CA PHE A 419 3.20 -11.61 2.27
C PHE A 419 3.67 -12.93 2.87
N SER A 420 2.74 -13.86 3.17
CA SER A 420 3.08 -15.19 3.67
C SER A 420 3.90 -15.99 2.65
N GLU A 421 3.52 -15.91 1.38
CA GLU A 421 4.23 -16.57 0.27
C GLU A 421 5.65 -15.99 0.10
N MET A 422 5.77 -14.65 0.01
CA MET A 422 7.06 -13.98 -0.11
C MET A 422 7.98 -14.33 1.06
N ARG A 423 7.45 -14.32 2.30
CA ARG A 423 8.21 -14.70 3.48
C ARG A 423 8.74 -16.13 3.41
N ALA A 424 7.90 -17.08 2.99
CA ALA A 424 8.31 -18.47 2.87
C ALA A 424 9.43 -18.63 1.82
N LYS A 425 9.33 -17.94 0.69
CA LYS A 425 10.30 -18.00 -0.42
C LYS A 425 11.70 -17.53 -0.03
N VAL A 426 11.82 -16.42 0.70
CA VAL A 426 13.14 -15.86 1.10
C VAL A 426 13.52 -16.16 2.55
N GLY A 427 12.77 -17.03 3.23
CA GLY A 427 13.00 -17.37 4.64
C GLY A 427 12.86 -16.17 5.59
N LEU A 428 12.04 -15.18 5.25
CA LEU A 428 11.89 -13.94 6.03
C LEU A 428 11.12 -14.20 7.33
N ARG A 429 11.82 -14.05 8.45
CA ARG A 429 11.25 -14.17 9.78
C ARG A 429 10.52 -12.89 10.15
N ALA A 430 9.22 -13.02 10.40
CA ALA A 430 8.39 -11.90 10.82
C ALA A 430 7.44 -12.30 11.95
N GLN A 431 7.55 -11.56 13.05
CA GLN A 431 6.78 -11.71 14.29
C GLN A 431 5.60 -10.74 14.27
N LEU A 432 4.39 -11.25 14.47
CA LEU A 432 3.21 -10.40 14.60
C LEU A 432 3.30 -9.60 15.91
N GLN A 433 3.23 -8.27 15.81
CA GLN A 433 3.19 -7.36 16.95
C GLN A 433 1.76 -6.89 17.21
N ILE A 434 1.09 -6.38 16.17
CA ILE A 434 -0.27 -5.85 16.26
C ILE A 434 -1.15 -6.63 15.30
N ALA A 435 -2.19 -7.30 15.82
CA ALA A 435 -3.10 -8.12 15.03
C ALA A 435 -4.14 -7.29 14.25
N ASN A 436 -4.51 -6.13 14.80
CA ASN A 436 -5.44 -5.17 14.22
C ASN A 436 -5.00 -3.75 14.61
N LEU A 437 -4.42 -3.02 13.66
CA LEU A 437 -3.92 -1.66 13.90
C LEU A 437 -5.04 -0.68 14.25
N GLN A 438 -6.25 -0.87 13.71
CA GLN A 438 -7.37 0.02 14.01
C GLN A 438 -7.73 0.04 15.49
N ASP A 439 -7.60 -1.09 16.20
CA ASP A 439 -7.92 -1.13 17.64
C ASP A 439 -7.00 -0.20 18.44
N GLN A 440 -5.73 -0.07 18.05
CA GLN A 440 -4.77 0.83 18.71
C GLN A 440 -5.09 2.30 18.39
N ILE A 441 -5.45 2.61 17.15
CA ILE A 441 -5.89 3.94 16.73
C ILE A 441 -7.16 4.36 17.49
N ASP A 442 -8.13 3.45 17.60
CA ASP A 442 -9.39 3.69 18.30
C ASP A 442 -9.17 3.88 19.81
N LEU A 443 -8.17 3.21 20.40
CA LEU A 443 -7.78 3.42 21.81
C LEU A 443 -7.14 4.78 22.02
N GLU A 444 -6.19 5.17 21.16
CA GLU A 444 -5.50 6.47 21.22
C GLU A 444 -6.48 7.64 21.10
N ALA A 445 -7.51 7.53 20.26
CA ALA A 445 -8.47 8.61 20.01
C ALA A 445 -9.49 8.86 21.15
N ARG A 446 -9.66 7.92 22.11
CA ARG A 446 -10.71 8.03 23.16
C ARG A 446 -10.59 9.28 24.02
N PRO A 447 -9.40 9.68 24.52
CA PRO A 447 -9.28 10.88 25.35
C PRO A 447 -9.61 12.16 24.59
N SER A 448 -9.21 12.28 23.32
CA SER A 448 -9.46 13.47 22.48
C SER A 448 -10.94 13.73 22.14
N LEU A 449 -11.83 12.75 22.38
CA LEU A 449 -13.28 12.91 22.19
C LEU A 449 -13.99 13.67 23.33
N ARG A 450 -13.29 13.94 24.45
CA ARG A 450 -13.82 14.72 25.57
C ARG A 450 -13.45 16.20 25.36
N LYS A 451 -14.41 17.11 25.55
CA LYS A 451 -14.14 18.56 25.58
C LYS A 451 -13.32 18.87 26.84
N GLU A 452 -12.00 18.87 26.71
CA GLU A 452 -11.08 19.17 27.81
C GLU A 452 -10.32 20.46 27.53
N THR A 453 -10.00 21.18 28.61
CA THR A 453 -8.96 22.22 28.61
C THR A 453 -7.64 21.64 28.10
N PHE A 454 -6.79 22.45 27.47
CA PHE A 454 -5.47 22.00 27.03
C PHE A 454 -4.69 21.37 28.20
N GLY A 455 -3.99 20.27 27.93
CA GLY A 455 -3.22 19.51 28.90
C GLY A 455 -2.39 18.42 28.22
N TRP A 456 -2.08 17.34 28.94
CA TRP A 456 -1.26 16.22 28.42
C TRP A 456 -1.93 14.86 28.66
N THR A 457 -3.26 14.84 28.61
CA THR A 457 -4.12 13.66 28.73
C THR A 457 -4.59 13.13 27.37
N ALA A 458 -4.30 13.85 26.29
CA ALA A 458 -4.73 13.55 24.93
C ALA A 458 -3.76 14.18 23.90
N TYR A 459 -3.87 13.75 22.64
CA TYR A 459 -3.23 14.45 21.52
C TYR A 459 -4.22 15.45 20.91
N TYR A 460 -3.82 16.72 20.87
CA TYR A 460 -4.67 17.84 20.49
C TYR A 460 -4.45 18.25 19.04
N ARG A 461 -5.51 18.74 18.39
CA ARG A 461 -5.41 19.32 17.04
C ARG A 461 -4.62 20.63 17.03
N THR A 462 -4.18 21.03 15.84
CA THR A 462 -3.34 22.20 15.61
C THR A 462 -3.94 23.48 16.19
N ASP A 463 -5.24 23.68 16.02
CA ASP A 463 -5.98 24.85 16.51
C ASP A 463 -5.97 24.95 18.04
N VAL A 464 -6.12 23.82 18.73
CA VAL A 464 -6.10 23.76 20.20
C VAL A 464 -4.68 24.02 20.74
N ILE A 465 -3.63 23.48 20.08
CA ILE A 465 -2.24 23.78 20.43
C ILE A 465 -1.94 25.28 20.22
N TYR A 466 -2.39 25.87 19.12
CA TYR A 466 -2.14 27.28 18.82
C TYR A 466 -2.89 28.23 19.74
N ALA A 467 -4.14 27.92 20.09
CA ALA A 467 -4.88 28.68 21.09
C ALA A 467 -4.18 28.65 22.46
N TRP A 468 -3.58 27.52 22.83
CA TRP A 468 -2.76 27.41 24.03
C TRP A 468 -1.48 28.27 23.94
N LEU A 469 -0.75 28.25 22.83
CA LEU A 469 0.40 29.16 22.63
C LEU A 469 0.00 30.63 22.76
N ASP A 470 -1.10 31.03 22.12
CA ASP A 470 -1.62 32.40 22.20
C ASP A 470 -1.95 32.77 23.65
N SER A 471 -2.50 31.84 24.45
CA SER A 471 -2.78 32.06 25.88
C SER A 471 -1.51 32.22 26.75
N LEU A 472 -0.39 31.60 26.38
CA LEU A 472 0.89 31.77 27.07
C LEU A 472 1.46 33.17 26.84
N VAL A 473 1.32 33.72 25.63
CA VAL A 473 1.73 35.08 25.30
C VAL A 473 0.96 36.09 26.16
N GLU A 474 -0.33 35.88 26.38
CA GLU A 474 -1.16 36.72 27.24
C GLU A 474 -0.80 36.57 28.73
N SER A 475 -0.51 35.34 29.16
CA SER A 475 -0.26 35.02 30.58
C SER A 475 1.13 35.42 31.07
N TYR A 476 2.12 35.51 30.17
CA TYR A 476 3.51 35.78 30.49
C TYR A 476 4.07 36.97 29.67
N PRO A 477 3.47 38.17 29.78
CA PRO A 477 3.88 39.33 28.99
C PRO A 477 5.33 39.72 29.29
N GLY A 478 6.13 39.93 28.24
CA GLY A 478 7.54 40.27 28.34
C GLY A 478 8.48 39.07 28.54
N ILE A 479 7.95 37.87 28.81
CA ILE A 479 8.72 36.61 28.87
C ILE A 479 8.46 35.78 27.61
N VAL A 480 7.20 35.69 27.18
CA VAL A 480 6.78 34.91 26.01
C VAL A 480 6.40 35.85 24.86
N THR A 481 7.06 35.67 23.71
CA THR A 481 6.80 36.43 22.48
C THR A 481 6.28 35.48 21.39
N PRO A 482 5.19 35.83 20.67
CA PRO A 482 4.69 34.99 19.60
C PRO A 482 5.66 34.98 18.41
N LEU A 483 5.80 33.82 17.77
CA LEU A 483 6.54 33.64 16.53
C LEU A 483 5.63 33.06 15.44
N ASN A 484 5.79 33.54 14.22
CA ASN A 484 5.18 32.97 13.03
C ASN A 484 6.19 33.06 11.88
N VAL A 485 6.61 31.91 11.35
CA VAL A 485 7.63 31.85 10.29
C VAL A 485 7.04 31.87 8.88
N GLY A 486 5.71 31.83 8.77
CA GLY A 486 5.00 31.82 7.49
C GLY A 486 3.81 30.87 7.52
N ASN A 487 3.26 30.59 6.34
CA ASN A 487 2.16 29.63 6.18
C ASN A 487 2.65 28.35 5.48
N SER A 488 2.04 27.23 5.83
CA SER A 488 2.15 25.94 5.15
C SER A 488 1.49 25.97 3.77
N PHE A 489 1.59 24.86 3.03
CA PHE A 489 1.04 24.77 1.67
C PHE A 489 -0.48 25.02 1.62
N GLU A 490 -1.25 24.46 2.54
CA GLU A 490 -2.69 24.65 2.66
C GLU A 490 -3.07 25.93 3.44
N GLY A 491 -2.08 26.78 3.76
CA GLY A 491 -2.30 28.13 4.31
C GLY A 491 -2.41 28.21 5.83
N ARG A 492 -2.05 27.16 6.59
CA ARG A 492 -2.01 27.21 8.06
C ARG A 492 -0.74 27.92 8.53
N PRO A 493 -0.80 28.78 9.56
CA PRO A 493 0.41 29.41 10.07
C PRO A 493 1.32 28.38 10.73
N ILE A 494 2.63 28.57 10.59
CA ILE A 494 3.66 27.78 11.29
C ILE A 494 4.03 28.61 12.53
N LYS A 495 3.29 28.37 13.62
CA LYS A 495 3.39 29.14 14.86
C LYS A 495 4.36 28.51 15.86
N GLY A 496 5.02 29.38 16.61
CA GLY A 496 5.83 29.02 17.77
C GLY A 496 5.85 30.16 18.78
N VAL A 497 6.67 30.03 19.81
CA VAL A 497 6.93 31.10 20.78
C VAL A 497 8.41 31.22 21.09
N LYS A 498 8.84 32.43 21.44
CA LYS A 498 10.13 32.69 22.08
C LYS A 498 9.91 32.83 23.59
N VAL A 499 10.63 32.09 24.42
CA VAL A 499 10.71 32.30 25.87
C VAL A 499 12.06 32.91 26.22
N SER A 500 12.06 34.08 26.87
CA SER A 500 13.28 34.78 27.26
C SER A 500 13.07 35.54 28.57
N TYR A 501 13.88 35.25 29.58
CA TYR A 501 13.83 35.94 30.87
C TYR A 501 14.84 37.10 30.99
N LYS A 502 15.88 37.11 30.14
CA LYS A 502 16.88 38.18 30.09
C LYS A 502 17.57 38.26 28.73
N ALA A 503 18.06 39.44 28.40
CA ALA A 503 18.80 39.67 27.17
C ALA A 503 20.21 39.04 27.19
N GLY A 504 20.73 38.71 26.01
CA GLY A 504 22.09 38.19 25.84
C GLY A 504 22.23 36.68 26.08
N ASN A 505 21.14 35.97 26.36
CA ASN A 505 21.12 34.52 26.47
C ASN A 505 21.45 33.85 25.14
N LYS A 506 22.03 32.65 25.22
CA LYS A 506 22.20 31.76 24.07
C LYS A 506 20.87 31.14 23.67
N GLY A 507 20.68 30.94 22.37
CA GLY A 507 19.48 30.36 21.80
C GLY A 507 19.47 28.83 21.88
N VAL A 508 18.31 28.27 22.21
CA VAL A 508 17.97 26.85 22.09
C VAL A 508 16.72 26.74 21.21
N PHE A 509 16.80 25.96 20.15
CA PHE A 509 15.70 25.75 19.21
C PHE A 509 15.10 24.35 19.36
N LEU A 510 13.79 24.26 19.55
CA LEU A 510 13.03 23.02 19.63
C LEU A 510 12.03 22.94 18.48
N GLU A 511 12.08 21.87 17.69
CA GLU A 511 11.01 21.53 16.74
C GLU A 511 10.44 20.12 16.93
N SER A 512 9.17 19.97 16.61
CA SER A 512 8.50 18.67 16.58
C SER A 512 7.45 18.60 15.50
N LEU A 513 6.95 17.38 15.24
CA LEU A 513 5.92 17.11 14.25
C LEU A 513 6.31 17.59 12.85
N ILE A 514 7.59 17.48 12.50
CA ILE A 514 8.03 17.56 11.11
C ILE A 514 7.42 16.37 10.34
N HIS A 515 7.45 15.17 10.93
CA HIS A 515 6.63 14.05 10.51
C HIS A 515 5.28 14.06 11.24
N ALA A 516 4.19 14.10 10.46
CA ALA A 516 2.86 14.35 11.00
C ALA A 516 2.31 13.26 11.95
N ARG A 517 2.65 11.98 11.71
CA ARG A 517 2.14 10.84 12.50
C ARG A 517 2.79 10.68 13.88
N GLU A 518 3.83 11.44 14.19
CA GLU A 518 4.68 11.27 15.38
C GLU A 518 4.15 12.08 16.58
N TRP A 519 2.87 11.87 16.94
CA TRP A 519 2.11 12.73 17.86
C TRP A 519 2.78 13.01 19.21
N VAL A 520 3.54 12.05 19.76
CA VAL A 520 4.27 12.20 21.03
C VAL A 520 5.36 13.27 20.98
N SER A 521 5.94 13.57 19.79
CA SER A 521 6.95 14.62 19.67
C SER A 521 6.36 16.00 20.00
N GLY A 522 5.17 16.29 19.44
CA GLY A 522 4.47 17.55 19.68
C GLY A 522 4.04 17.69 21.13
N ALA A 523 3.47 16.63 21.70
CA ALA A 523 3.05 16.61 23.09
C ALA A 523 4.22 16.76 24.08
N THR A 524 5.39 16.19 23.76
CA THR A 524 6.61 16.34 24.56
C THR A 524 7.13 17.78 24.53
N VAL A 525 7.19 18.39 23.34
CA VAL A 525 7.68 19.78 23.20
C VAL A 525 6.75 20.78 23.88
N THR A 526 5.43 20.63 23.78
CA THR A 526 4.49 21.51 24.52
C THR A 526 4.60 21.32 26.03
N TRP A 527 4.86 20.09 26.50
CA TRP A 527 5.09 19.83 27.93
C TRP A 527 6.37 20.50 28.44
N VAL A 528 7.47 20.36 27.72
CA VAL A 528 8.75 21.04 28.04
C VAL A 528 8.55 22.56 28.09
N LEU A 529 7.85 23.14 27.12
CA LEU A 529 7.53 24.57 27.13
C LEU A 529 6.73 24.99 28.37
N ASN A 530 5.77 24.19 28.81
CA ASN A 530 5.05 24.45 30.05
C ASN A 530 5.97 24.44 31.28
N GLU A 531 6.86 23.48 31.39
CA GLU A 531 7.81 23.39 32.51
C GLU A 531 8.77 24.59 32.56
N LEU A 532 9.21 25.08 31.40
CA LEU A 532 10.04 26.29 31.33
C LEU A 532 9.33 27.54 31.90
N LEU A 533 8.01 27.54 31.97
CA LEU A 533 7.21 28.66 32.49
C LEU A 533 6.69 28.44 33.92
N THR A 534 6.42 27.19 34.30
CA THR A 534 5.64 26.87 35.49
C THR A 534 6.39 26.06 36.54
N SER A 535 7.48 25.37 36.17
CA SER A 535 8.19 24.48 37.08
C SER A 535 8.81 25.26 38.25
N SER A 536 8.85 24.63 39.43
CA SER A 536 9.56 25.16 40.60
C SER A 536 10.88 24.45 40.87
N ASP A 537 11.25 23.46 40.03
CA ASP A 537 12.53 22.78 40.12
C ASP A 537 13.68 23.75 39.81
N PRO A 538 14.66 23.94 40.71
CA PRO A 538 15.76 24.86 40.50
C PRO A 538 16.57 24.62 39.22
N LYS A 539 16.71 23.37 38.77
CA LYS A 539 17.44 23.03 37.55
C LYS A 539 16.65 23.43 36.30
N VAL A 540 15.33 23.21 36.32
CA VAL A 540 14.44 23.64 35.23
C VAL A 540 14.40 25.17 35.16
N ARG A 541 14.29 25.84 36.31
CA ARG A 541 14.34 27.31 36.37
C ARG A 541 15.66 27.86 35.84
N TYR A 542 16.78 27.21 36.17
CA TYR A 542 18.10 27.61 35.67
C TYR A 542 18.15 27.60 34.14
N ILE A 543 17.71 26.53 33.48
CA ILE A 543 17.72 26.47 32.01
C ILE A 543 16.67 27.39 31.38
N ALA A 544 15.54 27.64 32.05
CA ALA A 544 14.55 28.59 31.57
C ALA A 544 15.09 30.03 31.57
N GLU A 545 15.84 30.42 32.60
CA GLU A 545 16.27 31.80 32.81
C GLU A 545 17.58 32.17 32.10
N ASN A 546 18.40 31.18 31.75
CA ASN A 546 19.73 31.37 31.16
C ASN A 546 19.83 31.05 29.65
N TYR A 547 18.72 30.68 29.01
CA TYR A 547 18.64 30.43 27.59
C TYR A 547 17.42 31.13 26.96
N ASP A 548 17.54 31.48 25.68
CA ASP A 548 16.43 31.95 24.86
C ASP A 548 15.85 30.76 24.09
N TRP A 549 14.62 30.37 24.41
CA TRP A 549 14.00 29.19 23.82
C TRP A 549 13.12 29.57 22.63
N TYR A 550 13.39 28.99 21.47
CA TYR A 550 12.58 29.11 20.26
C TYR A 550 11.84 27.79 20.07
N VAL A 551 10.53 27.76 20.34
CA VAL A 551 9.76 26.52 20.41
C VAL A 551 8.69 26.48 19.33
N PHE A 552 8.80 25.51 18.43
CA PHE A 552 7.84 25.23 17.35
C PHE A 552 7.25 23.83 17.52
N PRO A 553 6.09 23.70 18.21
CA PRO A 553 5.51 22.39 18.49
C PRO A 553 4.95 21.69 17.25
N VAL A 554 4.59 22.43 16.19
CA VAL A 554 4.04 21.88 14.95
C VAL A 554 4.72 22.51 13.74
N THR A 555 5.72 21.84 13.16
CA THR A 555 6.42 22.35 11.95
C THR A 555 5.78 21.91 10.63
N ASN A 556 5.01 20.82 10.62
CA ASN A 556 4.19 20.37 9.48
C ASN A 556 2.68 20.42 9.83
N PRO A 557 2.06 21.61 9.91
CA PRO A 557 0.68 21.75 10.39
C PRO A 557 -0.36 21.13 9.44
N ASP A 558 -0.10 21.08 8.13
CA ASP A 558 -1.04 20.47 7.18
C ASP A 558 -1.04 18.95 7.31
N GLY A 559 0.15 18.34 7.34
CA GLY A 559 0.27 16.91 7.57
C GLY A 559 -0.31 16.53 8.93
N TYR A 560 0.00 17.28 9.99
CA TYR A 560 -0.52 17.02 11.34
C TYR A 560 -2.05 17.07 11.36
N GLU A 561 -2.65 18.10 10.76
CA GLU A 561 -4.10 18.22 10.67
C GLU A 561 -4.73 17.08 9.86
N TYR A 562 -4.07 16.64 8.79
CA TYR A 562 -4.49 15.49 7.98
C TYR A 562 -4.51 14.18 8.80
N THR A 563 -3.60 14.01 9.77
CA THR A 563 -3.63 12.83 10.65
C THR A 563 -4.81 12.80 11.59
N HIS A 564 -5.35 13.97 11.97
CA HIS A 564 -6.55 14.06 12.80
C HIS A 564 -7.83 13.92 11.99
N THR A 565 -7.83 14.33 10.73
CA THR A 565 -9.06 14.49 9.92
C THR A 565 -9.25 13.42 8.86
N THR A 566 -8.17 12.82 8.34
CA THR A 566 -8.22 11.94 7.16
C THR A 566 -7.43 10.64 7.34
N ASP A 567 -6.11 10.68 7.49
CA ASP A 567 -5.26 9.48 7.64
C ASP A 567 -4.27 9.60 8.79
N ARG A 568 -4.57 8.91 9.91
CA ARG A 568 -3.74 8.89 11.12
C ARG A 568 -2.27 8.49 10.87
N GLN A 569 -2.00 7.71 9.83
CA GLN A 569 -0.65 7.22 9.52
C GLN A 569 0.12 8.12 8.53
N TRP A 570 -0.44 9.27 8.15
CA TRP A 570 0.20 10.21 7.24
C TRP A 570 1.49 10.80 7.83
N ARG A 571 2.57 10.82 7.03
CA ARG A 571 3.91 11.28 7.45
C ARG A 571 4.28 12.65 6.88
N LYS A 572 4.02 12.83 5.57
CA LYS A 572 4.58 13.88 4.72
C LYS A 572 3.89 15.25 4.91
N THR A 573 4.37 16.26 4.20
CA THR A 573 3.63 17.52 3.96
C THR A 573 2.37 17.25 3.11
N ARG A 574 1.66 18.31 2.69
CA ARG A 574 0.46 18.22 1.83
C ARG A 574 0.57 18.97 0.50
N SER A 575 1.78 19.26 0.05
CA SER A 575 2.04 19.89 -1.25
C SER A 575 1.47 19.07 -2.42
N GLU A 576 1.03 19.76 -3.48
CA GLU A 576 0.60 19.11 -4.71
C GLU A 576 1.81 18.67 -5.55
N VAL A 577 2.16 17.37 -5.49
CA VAL A 577 3.28 16.81 -6.26
C VAL A 577 2.81 16.19 -7.58
N SER A 578 1.68 15.50 -7.56
CA SER A 578 1.05 14.90 -8.75
C SER A 578 -0.47 14.79 -8.55
N ILE A 579 -1.15 14.20 -9.54
CA ILE A 579 -2.59 13.91 -9.47
C ILE A 579 -2.90 12.92 -8.33
N LEU A 580 -2.12 11.85 -8.18
CA LEU A 580 -2.38 10.79 -7.20
C LEU A 580 -1.65 11.00 -5.87
N CYS A 581 -0.46 11.61 -5.90
CA CYS A 581 0.43 11.62 -4.75
C CYS A 581 0.69 13.05 -4.26
N ARG A 582 0.61 13.21 -2.93
CA ARG A 582 0.74 14.48 -2.21
C ARG A 582 1.93 14.45 -1.26
N GLY A 583 2.52 15.61 -1.04
CA GLY A 583 3.55 15.87 -0.04
C GLY A 583 4.93 15.28 -0.37
N ALA A 584 5.94 15.90 0.20
CA ALA A 584 7.28 15.36 0.35
C ALA A 584 7.58 15.05 1.83
N ASP A 585 8.56 14.21 2.09
CA ASP A 585 9.15 14.01 3.40
C ASP A 585 9.90 15.31 3.81
N PRO A 586 9.38 16.07 4.78
CA PRO A 586 10.01 17.33 5.17
C PRO A 586 11.38 17.13 5.84
N ASN A 587 11.72 15.93 6.31
CA ASN A 587 13.05 15.61 6.84
C ASN A 587 13.97 14.94 5.80
N ARG A 588 13.61 15.02 4.51
CA ARG A 588 14.50 14.74 3.36
C ARG A 588 14.64 15.95 2.43
N ASN A 589 13.98 17.07 2.76
CA ASN A 589 13.84 18.22 1.90
C ASN A 589 14.85 19.35 2.18
N TRP A 590 15.78 19.20 3.13
CA TRP A 590 16.72 20.26 3.50
C TRP A 590 17.92 20.34 2.54
N GLY A 591 18.42 21.56 2.33
CA GLY A 591 19.52 21.87 1.40
C GLY A 591 20.92 21.51 1.90
N TYR A 592 21.10 20.31 2.46
CA TYR A 592 22.41 19.77 2.86
C TYR A 592 22.53 18.31 2.44
N ASN A 593 23.47 18.02 1.52
CA ASN A 593 23.66 16.72 0.89
C ASN A 593 22.37 16.10 0.30
N PHE A 594 21.42 16.94 -0.14
CA PHE A 594 20.12 16.53 -0.68
C PHE A 594 20.21 15.39 -1.70
N MET A 595 19.38 14.35 -1.53
CA MET A 595 19.27 13.18 -2.42
C MET A 595 20.56 12.33 -2.58
N GLN A 596 21.49 12.39 -1.64
CA GLN A 596 22.69 11.51 -1.66
C GLN A 596 22.47 10.13 -1.03
N GLY A 597 21.38 9.91 -0.30
CA GLY A 597 21.03 8.61 0.28
C GLY A 597 19.84 8.67 1.24
N GLY A 598 19.12 7.54 1.40
CA GLY A 598 17.99 7.41 2.34
C GLY A 598 16.77 8.26 2.00
N ALA A 599 16.62 8.65 0.73
CA ALA A 599 15.53 9.46 0.23
C ALA A 599 15.07 8.94 -1.15
N SER A 600 13.81 9.14 -1.49
CA SER A 600 13.20 8.66 -2.72
C SER A 600 12.90 9.81 -3.70
N SER A 601 13.02 9.54 -5.00
CA SER A 601 12.52 10.42 -6.06
C SER A 601 11.11 10.07 -6.53
N VAL A 602 10.49 9.04 -5.93
CA VAL A 602 9.14 8.58 -6.29
C VAL A 602 8.09 9.34 -5.47
N PRO A 603 7.22 10.17 -6.08
CA PRO A 603 6.25 11.02 -5.38
C PRO A 603 5.37 10.33 -4.33
N CYS A 604 5.03 9.07 -4.55
CA CYS A 604 4.13 8.30 -3.69
C CYS A 604 4.84 7.63 -2.51
N SER A 605 6.17 7.65 -2.49
CA SER A 605 6.96 7.10 -1.38
C SER A 605 6.82 7.96 -0.13
N ASP A 606 6.83 7.31 1.05
CA ASP A 606 6.87 7.97 2.36
C ASP A 606 8.17 8.78 2.57
N THR A 607 9.24 8.46 1.83
CA THR A 607 10.56 9.14 1.88
C THR A 607 10.82 10.01 0.65
N PHE A 608 9.79 10.38 -0.11
CA PHE A 608 9.93 11.26 -1.27
C PHE A 608 10.55 12.61 -0.87
N ALA A 609 11.73 12.95 -1.38
CA ALA A 609 12.48 14.12 -0.92
C ALA A 609 11.91 15.47 -1.38
N GLY A 610 10.98 15.46 -2.34
CA GLY A 610 10.55 16.65 -3.06
C GLY A 610 11.30 16.83 -4.38
N PRO A 611 10.80 17.65 -5.31
CA PRO A 611 11.44 17.89 -6.61
C PRO A 611 12.80 18.61 -6.51
N SER A 612 13.06 19.32 -5.41
CA SER A 612 14.32 20.00 -5.12
C SER A 612 14.46 20.24 -3.62
N ALA A 613 15.67 20.51 -3.14
CA ALA A 613 15.86 21.00 -1.77
C ALA A 613 15.01 22.26 -1.52
N PHE A 614 14.43 22.33 -0.33
CA PHE A 614 13.50 23.38 0.13
C PHE A 614 12.31 23.60 -0.82
N SER A 615 11.87 22.56 -1.54
CA SER A 615 10.63 22.61 -2.32
C SER A 615 9.42 22.86 -1.42
N GLU A 616 9.42 22.25 -0.23
CA GLU A 616 8.34 22.39 0.74
C GLU A 616 8.39 23.78 1.37
N ILE A 617 7.24 24.47 1.40
CA ILE A 617 7.17 25.81 1.96
C ILE A 617 7.48 25.79 3.46
N GLU A 618 7.10 24.73 4.16
CA GLU A 618 7.31 24.54 5.59
C GLU A 618 8.80 24.54 5.94
N THR A 619 9.60 23.72 5.24
CA THR A 619 11.04 23.59 5.48
C THR A 619 11.78 24.87 5.07
N ARG A 620 11.38 25.49 3.94
CA ARG A 620 11.96 26.75 3.46
C ARG A 620 11.73 27.92 4.43
N GLN A 621 10.54 28.03 5.01
CA GLN A 621 10.25 29.09 5.98
C GLN A 621 11.04 28.87 7.28
N LEU A 622 11.11 27.62 7.75
CA LEU A 622 11.86 27.27 8.95
C LEU A 622 13.36 27.54 8.77
N SER A 623 13.94 27.17 7.62
CA SER A 623 15.34 27.43 7.31
C SER A 623 15.66 28.93 7.27
N ASN A 624 14.78 29.74 6.69
CA ASN A 624 14.93 31.19 6.65
C ASN A 624 14.92 31.78 8.06
N PHE A 625 14.01 31.32 8.92
CA PHE A 625 13.94 31.78 10.31
C PHE A 625 15.17 31.38 11.10
N ILE A 626 15.62 30.12 11.03
CA ILE A 626 16.83 29.65 11.72
C ILE A 626 18.05 30.46 11.27
N SER A 627 18.16 30.75 9.97
CA SER A 627 19.25 31.56 9.41
C SER A 627 19.27 33.01 9.92
N SER A 628 18.16 33.51 10.47
CA SER A 628 18.07 34.86 11.02
C SER A 628 18.46 34.97 12.50
N LEU A 629 18.84 33.86 13.15
CA LEU A 629 19.17 33.82 14.57
C LEU A 629 20.68 33.97 14.80
N ASP A 630 21.11 35.07 15.45
CA ASP A 630 22.54 35.39 15.64
C ASP A 630 23.20 34.70 16.85
N ASN A 631 22.45 34.01 17.73
CA ASN A 631 22.95 33.44 18.99
C ASN A 631 22.51 31.98 19.23
N LEU A 632 22.09 31.26 18.20
CA LEU A 632 21.70 29.86 18.35
C LEU A 632 22.92 29.00 18.74
N SER A 633 22.76 28.16 19.75
CA SER A 633 23.84 27.29 20.26
C SER A 633 23.43 25.83 20.37
N THR A 634 22.13 25.57 20.52
CA THR A 634 21.57 24.23 20.62
C THR A 634 20.35 24.10 19.71
N TYR A 635 20.28 23.01 18.94
CA TYR A 635 19.12 22.65 18.14
C TYR A 635 18.68 21.21 18.48
N LEU A 636 17.43 21.04 18.89
CA LEU A 636 16.84 19.75 19.24
C LEU A 636 15.62 19.48 18.37
N ALA A 637 15.71 18.46 17.52
CA ALA A 637 14.58 17.95 16.76
C ALA A 637 13.93 16.77 17.50
N PHE A 638 12.61 16.70 17.50
CA PHE A 638 11.86 15.64 18.17
C PHE A 638 11.05 14.83 17.16
N HIS A 639 11.35 13.54 17.13
CA HIS A 639 10.74 12.49 16.35
C HIS A 639 10.21 11.37 17.25
N SER A 640 9.51 10.41 16.67
CA SER A 640 9.26 9.11 17.29
C SER A 640 9.15 8.07 16.19
N TYR A 641 9.46 6.80 16.41
CA TYR A 641 9.86 6.17 17.66
C TYR A 641 11.18 5.43 17.42
N THR A 642 11.89 5.06 18.49
CA THR A 642 12.92 4.00 18.55
C THR A 642 13.82 4.13 19.78
N GLN A 643 13.59 5.14 20.63
CA GLN A 643 14.42 5.46 21.79
C GLN A 643 15.89 5.70 21.39
N LEU A 644 16.11 6.64 20.48
CA LEU A 644 17.44 7.05 20.03
C LEU A 644 17.68 8.54 20.34
N LEU A 645 18.91 8.86 20.69
CA LEU A 645 19.43 10.22 20.65
C LEU A 645 20.45 10.29 19.52
N LEU A 646 20.12 10.97 18.44
CA LEU A 646 20.92 11.00 17.23
C LEU A 646 21.75 12.27 17.16
N VAL A 647 22.97 12.15 16.65
CA VAL A 647 23.82 13.30 16.29
C VAL A 647 24.04 13.35 14.76
N PRO A 648 24.35 14.53 14.20
CA PRO A 648 24.84 14.62 12.83
C PRO A 648 26.15 13.81 12.65
N TYR A 649 26.49 13.35 11.45
CA TYR A 649 25.74 13.52 10.20
C TYR A 649 25.01 12.24 9.77
N GLY A 650 23.90 12.41 9.05
CA GLY A 650 23.14 11.33 8.43
C GLY A 650 23.65 10.89 7.07
N HIS A 651 24.32 11.75 6.32
CA HIS A 651 24.85 11.38 5.00
C HIS A 651 26.15 10.54 5.06
N THR A 652 26.80 10.42 6.22
CA THR A 652 28.11 9.75 6.35
C THR A 652 28.31 9.15 7.75
N THR A 653 29.10 8.07 7.84
CA THR A 653 29.59 7.50 9.11
C THR A 653 30.91 8.10 9.58
N ALA A 654 31.44 9.08 8.86
CA ALA A 654 32.64 9.80 9.29
C ALA A 654 32.35 10.62 10.56
N ARG A 655 33.27 10.58 11.52
CA ARG A 655 33.23 11.43 12.71
C ARG A 655 33.73 12.81 12.33
N LEU A 656 32.82 13.77 12.19
CA LEU A 656 33.11 15.14 11.76
C LEU A 656 32.86 16.13 12.90
N ASP A 657 33.47 17.32 12.81
CA ASP A 657 33.34 18.41 13.78
C ASP A 657 33.62 17.99 15.23
N ASN A 658 32.74 18.36 16.16
CA ASN A 658 32.79 18.02 17.59
C ASN A 658 32.03 16.71 17.91
N TYR A 659 32.09 15.72 17.02
CA TYR A 659 31.40 14.43 17.18
C TYR A 659 31.68 13.76 18.53
N ASP A 660 32.95 13.59 18.91
CA ASP A 660 33.30 12.88 20.14
C ASP A 660 32.75 13.60 21.40
N GLU A 661 32.67 14.93 21.37
CA GLU A 661 32.11 15.74 22.45
C GLU A 661 30.58 15.61 22.53
N THR A 662 29.88 15.67 21.38
CA THR A 662 28.42 15.48 21.35
C THR A 662 28.01 14.06 21.73
N ILE A 663 28.80 13.04 21.37
CA ILE A 663 28.60 11.67 21.87
C ILE A 663 28.80 11.60 23.39
N ALA A 664 29.82 12.25 23.94
CA ALA A 664 30.07 12.24 25.38
C ALA A 664 28.94 12.95 26.17
N ILE A 665 28.52 14.14 25.70
CA ILE A 665 27.41 14.90 26.28
C ILE A 665 26.11 14.10 26.20
N GLY A 666 25.75 13.62 25.01
CA GLY A 666 24.52 12.88 24.81
C GLY A 666 24.50 11.53 25.55
N THR A 667 25.66 10.87 25.75
CA THR A 667 25.76 9.67 26.60
C THR A 667 25.39 9.97 28.05
N LYS A 668 25.87 11.08 28.61
CA LYS A 668 25.46 11.53 29.94
C LYS A 668 23.97 11.84 29.99
N ALA A 669 23.44 12.49 28.94
CA ALA A 669 22.05 12.86 28.84
C ALA A 669 21.10 11.63 28.83
N ILE A 670 21.37 10.62 28.00
CA ILE A 670 20.56 9.39 27.97
C ILE A 670 20.70 8.55 29.24
N ASN A 671 21.85 8.60 29.91
CA ASN A 671 22.02 7.97 31.22
C ASN A 671 21.14 8.65 32.27
N LYS A 672 21.06 9.98 32.23
CA LYS A 672 20.19 10.75 33.13
C LYS A 672 18.72 10.49 32.85
N LEU A 673 18.31 10.48 31.58
CA LEU A 673 16.97 10.10 31.14
C LEU A 673 16.56 8.74 31.74
N ARG A 674 17.46 7.75 31.66
CA ARG A 674 17.22 6.39 32.15
C ARG A 674 16.96 6.33 33.66
N GLU A 675 17.52 7.23 34.46
CA GLU A 675 17.33 7.22 35.92
C GLU A 675 15.86 7.42 36.32
N ARG A 676 15.06 8.14 35.50
CA ARG A 676 13.66 8.44 35.81
C ARG A 676 12.77 7.21 35.77
N TYR A 677 12.78 6.49 34.65
CA TYR A 677 11.84 5.39 34.37
C TYR A 677 12.50 4.08 33.91
N GLY A 678 13.83 4.03 33.86
CA GLY A 678 14.57 2.88 33.35
C GLY A 678 14.58 2.77 31.82
N THR A 679 14.00 3.74 31.11
CA THR A 679 13.94 3.77 29.65
C THR A 679 15.33 3.83 29.04
N THR A 680 15.63 2.89 28.15
CA THR A 680 16.96 2.78 27.56
C THR A 680 16.98 3.44 26.18
N TYR A 681 17.74 4.52 26.06
CA TYR A 681 18.07 5.12 24.77
C TYR A 681 19.44 4.64 24.28
N ARG A 682 19.66 4.68 22.97
CA ARG A 682 20.99 4.56 22.37
C ARG A 682 21.38 5.86 21.68
N ILE A 683 22.68 6.14 21.66
CA ILE A 683 23.24 7.31 20.97
C ILE A 683 24.18 6.88 19.84
N GLY A 684 24.22 7.67 18.77
CA GLY A 684 25.16 7.54 17.66
C GLY A 684 24.86 8.56 16.57
N ASN A 685 25.73 8.71 15.57
CA ASN A 685 25.34 9.50 14.41
C ASN A 685 24.23 8.80 13.63
N ILE A 686 23.40 9.57 12.93
CA ILE A 686 22.26 9.05 12.17
C ILE A 686 22.67 7.89 11.24
N ALA A 687 23.78 8.02 10.49
CA ALA A 687 24.20 6.99 9.54
C ALA A 687 24.59 5.64 10.20
N GLU A 688 25.21 5.68 11.38
CA GLU A 688 25.60 4.48 12.14
C GLU A 688 24.41 3.89 12.90
N ALA A 689 23.70 4.74 13.63
CA ALA A 689 22.62 4.37 14.54
C ALA A 689 21.37 3.87 13.81
N ILE A 690 21.05 4.49 12.68
CA ILE A 690 19.87 4.20 11.87
C ILE A 690 20.32 3.76 10.48
N TYR A 691 20.59 4.72 9.59
CA TYR A 691 21.02 4.51 8.22
C TYR A 691 21.44 5.83 7.55
N VAL A 692 22.09 5.73 6.38
CA VAL A 692 22.44 6.91 5.57
C VAL A 692 21.17 7.66 5.17
N ALA A 693 20.97 8.86 5.73
CA ALA A 693 19.82 9.72 5.50
C ALA A 693 20.30 11.13 5.13
N SER A 694 19.87 11.62 3.98
CA SER A 694 20.29 12.92 3.46
C SER A 694 19.14 13.92 3.40
N GLY A 695 19.47 15.21 3.40
CA GLY A 695 18.47 16.29 3.38
C GLY A 695 17.67 16.43 4.67
N GLY A 696 18.23 16.05 5.82
CA GLY A 696 17.59 16.21 7.14
C GLY A 696 17.87 17.57 7.80
N SER A 697 16.99 17.97 8.73
CA SER A 697 17.08 19.27 9.41
C SER A 697 18.36 19.41 10.23
N ILE A 698 18.68 18.42 11.06
CA ILE A 698 19.86 18.47 11.95
C ILE A 698 21.19 18.51 11.19
N ASP A 699 21.29 17.81 10.06
CA ASP A 699 22.47 17.84 9.19
C ASP A 699 22.67 19.23 8.58
N TRP A 700 21.58 19.86 8.12
CA TRP A 700 21.64 21.21 7.56
C TRP A 700 21.99 22.27 8.62
N VAL A 701 21.36 22.22 9.80
CA VAL A 701 21.68 23.14 10.91
C VAL A 701 23.14 23.00 11.33
N LYS A 702 23.64 21.78 11.49
CA LYS A 702 25.04 21.53 11.84
C LYS A 702 25.99 21.99 10.74
N GLY A 703 25.75 21.56 9.50
CA GLY A 703 26.64 21.81 8.38
C GLY A 703 26.69 23.26 7.91
N VAL A 704 25.56 23.95 7.84
CA VAL A 704 25.47 25.32 7.33
C VAL A 704 25.71 26.36 8.40
N HIS A 705 25.14 26.18 9.60
CA HIS A 705 25.23 27.16 10.68
C HIS A 705 26.28 26.83 11.74
N GLN A 706 26.94 25.66 11.66
CA GLN A 706 28.01 25.27 12.57
C GLN A 706 27.57 25.30 14.05
N ILE A 707 26.29 25.02 14.31
CA ILE A 707 25.75 24.97 15.67
C ILE A 707 26.43 23.84 16.44
N PRO A 708 26.99 24.09 17.64
CA PRO A 708 27.82 23.11 18.32
C PRO A 708 27.00 21.91 18.82
N LEU A 709 25.82 22.14 19.42
CA LEU A 709 24.97 21.08 19.97
C LEU A 709 23.74 20.87 19.09
N VAL A 710 23.73 19.77 18.34
CA VAL A 710 22.60 19.42 17.47
C VAL A 710 22.23 17.97 17.72
N TYR A 711 20.99 17.72 18.13
CA TYR A 711 20.48 16.37 18.39
C TYR A 711 19.10 16.15 17.79
N ALA A 712 18.79 14.90 17.43
CA ALA A 712 17.43 14.47 17.16
C ALA A 712 17.02 13.36 18.16
N TYR A 713 15.89 13.53 18.82
CA TYR A 713 15.28 12.49 19.65
C TYR A 713 14.36 11.63 18.80
N GLU A 714 14.56 10.32 18.80
CA GLU A 714 13.53 9.35 18.45
C GLU A 714 12.90 8.86 19.75
N LEU A 715 11.74 9.38 20.11
CA LEU A 715 11.12 9.15 21.40
C LEU A 715 10.61 7.71 21.59
N ARG A 716 9.86 7.48 22.68
CA ARG A 716 9.22 6.18 22.94
C ARG A 716 8.31 5.76 21.77
N ASP A 717 8.14 4.47 21.53
CA ASP A 717 8.68 3.31 22.24
C ASP A 717 9.64 2.48 21.36
N LEU A 718 9.77 1.17 21.62
CA LEU A 718 10.51 0.22 20.77
C LEU A 718 9.59 -0.52 19.78
N GLY A 719 8.45 0.10 19.47
CA GLY A 719 7.44 -0.33 18.52
C GLY A 719 6.43 -1.34 19.07
N GLN A 720 6.12 -1.31 20.36
CA GLN A 720 4.93 -1.98 20.89
C GLN A 720 3.66 -1.24 20.44
N TYR A 721 3.71 0.08 20.49
CA TYR A 721 2.71 1.00 19.97
C TYR A 721 3.23 1.75 18.73
N GLY A 722 4.54 1.99 18.64
CA GLY A 722 5.12 2.75 17.54
C GLY A 722 4.53 4.16 17.50
N PHE A 723 3.96 4.56 16.35
CA PHE A 723 3.38 5.89 16.19
C PHE A 723 2.04 6.11 16.88
N VAL A 724 1.38 5.06 17.40
CA VAL A 724 0.06 5.15 18.08
C VAL A 724 0.21 4.99 19.60
N LEU A 725 1.19 5.70 20.16
CA LEU A 725 1.57 5.63 21.57
C LEU A 725 0.43 6.17 22.47
N PRO A 726 -0.05 5.44 23.49
CA PRO A 726 -1.17 5.87 24.33
C PRO A 726 -0.91 7.22 25.03
N PRO A 727 -1.91 8.10 25.17
CA PRO A 727 -1.73 9.41 25.82
C PRO A 727 -1.17 9.36 27.26
N GLU A 728 -1.37 8.25 27.98
CA GLU A 728 -0.81 8.07 29.33
C GLU A 728 0.73 7.99 29.32
N GLN A 729 1.36 7.82 28.15
CA GLN A 729 2.81 7.85 27.98
C GLN A 729 3.37 9.24 27.68
N ILE A 730 2.53 10.27 27.47
CA ILE A 730 3.00 11.62 27.15
C ILE A 730 3.87 12.18 28.27
N ILE A 731 3.34 12.25 29.49
CA ILE A 731 4.06 12.82 30.64
C ILE A 731 5.34 11.99 30.97
N PRO A 732 5.29 10.65 31.07
CA PRO A 732 6.50 9.86 31.28
C PRO A 732 7.60 10.08 30.22
N THR A 733 7.21 10.23 28.95
CA THR A 733 8.15 10.53 27.86
C THR A 733 8.73 11.93 28.00
N ALA A 734 7.92 12.91 28.37
CA ALA A 734 8.34 14.30 28.47
C ALA A 734 9.27 14.55 29.67
N GLU A 735 8.96 13.97 30.83
CA GLU A 735 9.77 14.14 32.05
C GLU A 735 11.19 13.58 31.90
N GLU A 736 11.33 12.35 31.39
CA GLU A 736 12.65 11.74 31.19
C GLU A 736 13.46 12.49 30.12
N THR A 737 12.76 13.04 29.11
CA THR A 737 13.39 13.83 28.05
C THR A 737 13.85 15.20 28.57
N LEU A 738 13.09 15.85 29.46
CA LEU A 738 13.53 17.10 30.10
C LEU A 738 14.78 16.88 30.97
N ASP A 739 14.86 15.78 31.70
CA ASP A 739 16.05 15.41 32.48
C ASP A 739 17.29 15.27 31.57
N SER A 740 17.13 14.72 30.36
CA SER A 740 18.16 14.66 29.32
C SER A 740 18.57 16.04 28.81
N ILE A 741 17.60 16.91 28.50
CA ILE A 741 17.84 18.27 27.97
C ILE A 741 18.65 19.11 28.97
N ILE A 742 18.32 19.02 30.27
CA ILE A 742 19.07 19.72 31.33
C ILE A 742 20.55 19.34 31.27
N VAL A 743 20.86 18.05 31.14
CA VAL A 743 22.25 17.56 31.05
C VAL A 743 22.94 18.01 29.76
N ILE A 744 22.24 18.04 28.63
CA ILE A 744 22.81 18.55 27.37
C ILE A 744 23.28 20.01 27.54
N LEU A 745 22.47 20.86 28.16
CA LEU A 745 22.80 22.28 28.36
C LEU A 745 23.85 22.48 29.46
N GLU A 746 23.78 21.71 30.54
CA GLU A 746 24.79 21.76 31.62
C GLU A 746 26.17 21.37 31.10
N GLU A 747 26.27 20.25 30.39
CA GLU A 747 27.53 19.80 29.81
C GLU A 747 27.96 20.71 28.65
N GLY A 748 27.03 21.22 27.85
CA GLY A 748 27.30 22.21 26.82
C GLY A 748 28.04 23.45 27.35
N ALA A 749 27.62 23.95 28.51
CA ALA A 749 28.30 25.06 29.18
C ALA A 749 29.70 24.65 29.68
N ASN A 750 29.87 23.42 30.18
CA ASN A 750 31.18 22.91 30.61
C ASN A 750 32.20 22.79 29.45
N TYR A 751 31.73 22.51 28.23
CA TYR A 751 32.55 22.51 27.01
C TYR A 751 32.73 23.92 26.40
N GLY A 752 32.11 24.96 26.97
CA GLY A 752 32.23 26.34 26.49
C GLY A 752 31.36 26.69 25.28
N TYR A 753 30.29 25.93 25.03
CA TYR A 753 29.35 26.19 23.94
C TYR A 753 28.28 27.24 24.26
N HIS A 754 28.15 27.61 25.53
CA HIS A 754 27.14 28.54 26.03
C HIS A 754 27.74 29.78 26.69
#